data_AF-A0A812NR55-F1
#
_entry.id   AF-A0A812NR55-F1
#
_cell.length_a   1.000
_cell.length_b   1.000
_cell.length_c   1.000
_cell.angle_alpha   90.00
_cell.angle_beta   90.00
_cell.angle_gamma   90.00
#
_symmetry.space_group_name_H-M   'P 1'
#
loop_
_entity.id
_entity.type
_entity.pdbx_description
1 polymer ?
#
loop_
_entity_poly.entity_id
_entity_poly.type
_entity_poly.pdbx_seq_one_letter_code
_entity_poly.pdbx_strand_id
1 'polypeptide(L)'
;MAARRSNGFGPLLLFAAACWLVDLWVSSTLPHDLALVIAEDPPQNVELPQHEDAGFFTKVFAAAAQGCTAALVAAVLSAMCEPLVNRLLVKRMTVSEAWEEMTLSLVATYFFTTFPTNMLKFPVFEVINRAMTFTDLSPGVSGLISGWLFCTIMLPVTNYRFRKSMGWEIKTSLLYQAYIPTVARDIMYGWARGMSGDWLQDTIAPVTFTHKAMVFGLTIWVSCIISSPCNEWRGYTLQLPERKLPFNIYFRPINYARSTGIGSCIMGIALMFGMLVTPYAEEVFTHMKEHAAIALSIVAVLVMAIVISFDMLTVIQKEQKLSSYSLNAVSAEFLGEQKEDVHHSMIGDLFLGSAESRRRLAVYCLKDAYLPMRLMDKLLCMYNYVEMARVTGTPINFLLNRGQMIKVQSQLLRKAGQCGFVMPTQKTEAADGKFDGATVLEPRTGFYPQPIATLDFASLYPSIMMAHNLCYCTLLKPEQVRDLQSEEYTKTPNGCYFLKSSRRRGLLPMILEELLAARKRAKKAMAEATDPLTKSVLNGRQLALKISANSVYGFTGATVGVLPCLDISSSVTSFGRTMIDHTKQMVQENFCIEKGYAHDAEVIYGDTDSVMVKFGVDDVAEAMRLGQEAADLVSATFAKPIKLEFEKVYCPYLLMNKKRYAGLYWTNPDKYDKLDAKGIETVRRDNCGLARHLVDMSLRTILIDKSVPKAIELVQKAVSDLLQNKIDLSLLVITKSLGKGAHAEDYSAKQAHVELAERMRKRDPTTAPGSGDRVPYVICAGAKNAKAYERSEDPLFALENNKSIDANYYIEHQLQLPLLRIFGPIMGNDDKAQSLLFNGDHTRKVHAPTQEGGALSKFITKSLRCKGCKAVIKQGMLCEHCAKEKAAEVVVGQMKDFQEKEQEYNRLWTQCQRCQGSLLEPVICSNRDCDIFYRRAKARKDVQLAQEQLSRLKLDW
;
A
#
# COMPACT_ATOMS: atom_id res chain seq x y z
N MET A 1 66.99 24.17 5.64
CA MET A 1 68.39 23.75 5.41
C MET A 1 68.81 22.84 6.56
N ALA A 2 69.32 21.64 6.23
CA ALA A 2 70.10 20.69 7.05
C ALA A 2 69.56 20.30 8.45
N ALA A 3 69.41 19.04 8.86
CA ALA A 3 70.02 17.77 8.50
C ALA A 3 68.98 16.65 8.78
N ARG A 4 68.74 15.63 7.95
CA ARG A 4 69.60 14.49 7.54
C ARG A 4 70.23 13.71 8.69
N ARG A 5 69.86 12.42 8.74
CA ARG A 5 70.43 11.27 9.48
C ARG A 5 69.97 11.20 10.95
N SER A 6 69.36 10.13 11.45
CA SER A 6 69.74 8.72 11.30
C SER A 6 68.57 7.73 11.49
N ASN A 7 68.35 6.89 10.48
CA ASN A 7 68.33 5.42 10.55
C ASN A 7 67.80 4.72 11.81
N GLY A 8 66.81 3.83 11.62
CA GLY A 8 66.82 2.52 12.27
C GLY A 8 65.49 1.94 12.75
N PHE A 9 64.50 2.76 13.12
CA PHE A 9 63.38 2.26 13.95
C PHE A 9 61.96 2.72 13.55
N GLY A 10 61.78 3.29 12.36
CA GLY A 10 60.48 3.83 11.89
C GLY A 10 59.29 2.85 11.91
N PRO A 11 59.43 1.58 11.46
CA PRO A 11 58.31 0.63 11.47
C PRO A 11 57.91 0.17 12.87
N LEU A 12 58.88 0.00 13.77
CA LEU A 12 58.64 -0.38 15.16
C LEU A 12 58.03 0.77 15.97
N LEU A 13 58.44 2.02 15.70
CA LEU A 13 57.84 3.22 16.28
C LEU A 13 56.44 3.49 15.76
N LEU A 14 56.15 3.20 14.48
CA LEU A 14 54.79 3.24 13.92
C LEU A 14 53.91 2.12 14.50
N PHE A 15 54.46 0.94 14.74
CA PHE A 15 53.77 -0.17 15.39
C PHE A 15 53.50 0.12 16.87
N ALA A 16 54.50 0.62 17.61
CA ALA A 16 54.35 1.05 18.99
C ALA A 16 53.41 2.25 19.14
N ALA A 17 53.46 3.22 18.23
CA ALA A 17 52.53 4.35 18.21
C ALA A 17 51.11 3.93 17.82
N ALA A 18 50.95 2.94 16.93
CA ALA A 18 49.64 2.36 16.60
C ALA A 18 49.07 1.55 17.76
N CYS A 19 49.89 0.73 18.44
CA CYS A 19 49.48 0.02 19.66
C CYS A 19 49.13 1.01 20.80
N TRP A 20 49.89 2.09 20.96
CA TRP A 20 49.61 3.12 21.95
C TRP A 20 48.37 3.96 21.63
N LEU A 21 48.12 4.26 20.34
CA LEU A 21 46.88 4.90 19.87
C LEU A 21 45.66 3.97 19.99
N VAL A 22 45.86 2.65 19.88
CA VAL A 22 44.83 1.64 20.14
C VAL A 22 44.49 1.57 21.62
N ASP A 23 45.48 1.57 22.53
CA ASP A 23 45.26 1.69 23.98
C ASP A 23 44.53 2.99 24.34
N LEU A 24 44.91 4.11 23.71
CA LEU A 24 44.26 5.41 23.93
C LEU A 24 42.82 5.44 23.39
N TRP A 25 42.54 4.77 22.27
CA TRP A 25 41.21 4.71 21.66
C TRP A 25 40.28 3.78 22.43
N VAL A 26 40.78 2.62 22.85
CA VAL A 26 40.07 1.64 23.70
C VAL A 26 39.70 2.26 25.06
N SER A 27 40.59 3.06 25.65
CA SER A 27 40.35 3.72 26.94
C SER A 27 39.49 4.99 26.88
N SER A 28 39.30 5.62 25.71
CA SER A 28 38.62 6.93 25.61
C SER A 28 37.29 6.94 24.86
N THR A 29 36.95 5.91 24.08
CA THR A 29 35.72 5.91 23.24
C THR A 29 34.77 4.74 23.43
N LEU A 30 35.10 3.76 24.26
CA LEU A 30 34.20 2.67 24.61
C LEU A 30 33.45 3.00 25.91
N PRO A 31 32.12 2.79 25.98
CA PRO A 31 31.38 2.86 27.25
C PRO A 31 32.07 1.97 28.29
N HIS A 32 32.13 2.41 29.54
CA HIS A 32 32.85 1.75 30.64
C HIS A 32 32.44 0.27 30.83
N ASP A 33 31.25 -0.12 30.35
CA ASP A 33 30.73 -1.49 30.37
C ASP A 33 31.36 -2.41 29.30
N LEU A 34 31.78 -1.89 28.13
CA LEU A 34 32.44 -2.72 27.11
C LEU A 34 33.93 -2.96 27.43
N ALA A 35 34.56 -2.05 28.19
CA ALA A 35 35.94 -2.22 28.66
C ALA A 35 36.06 -3.34 29.71
N LEU A 36 35.00 -3.57 30.51
CA LEU A 36 34.91 -4.69 31.46
C LEU A 36 34.72 -6.03 30.74
N VAL A 37 33.99 -6.06 29.63
CA VAL A 37 33.74 -7.29 28.84
C VAL A 37 34.99 -7.74 28.05
N ILE A 38 35.91 -6.83 27.73
CA ILE A 38 37.19 -7.17 27.06
C ILE A 38 38.24 -7.68 28.08
N ALA A 39 38.03 -7.47 29.38
CA ALA A 39 38.96 -7.86 30.43
C ALA A 39 38.74 -9.28 30.98
N GLU A 40 37.64 -9.94 30.63
CA GLU A 40 37.38 -11.35 30.98
C GLU A 40 37.63 -12.25 29.76
N ASP A 41 38.54 -13.23 29.91
CA ASP A 41 38.72 -14.29 28.93
C ASP A 41 37.35 -14.96 28.64
N PRO A 42 37.03 -15.28 27.38
CA PRO A 42 35.79 -16.00 27.07
C PRO A 42 35.80 -17.34 27.83
N PRO A 43 34.66 -17.77 28.38
CA PRO A 43 34.60 -18.96 29.22
C PRO A 43 35.13 -20.18 28.44
N GLN A 44 36.12 -20.88 29.02
CA GLN A 44 36.77 -22.08 28.44
C GLN A 44 35.81 -23.27 28.18
N ASN A 45 34.51 -23.13 28.48
CA ASN A 45 33.51 -24.19 28.38
C ASN A 45 32.30 -23.76 27.52
N VAL A 46 32.55 -23.30 26.29
CA VAL A 46 31.51 -23.38 25.25
C VAL A 46 31.81 -24.61 24.41
N GLU A 47 31.22 -25.74 24.78
CA GLU A 47 31.12 -26.87 23.86
C GLU A 47 30.26 -26.43 22.68
N LEU A 48 30.91 -26.10 21.56
CA LEU A 48 30.22 -26.00 20.28
C LEU A 48 29.54 -27.35 20.01
N PRO A 49 28.26 -27.39 19.61
CA PRO A 49 27.58 -28.64 19.36
C PRO A 49 28.34 -29.39 18.27
N GLN A 50 29.00 -30.48 18.67
CA GLN A 50 29.61 -31.42 17.75
C GLN A 50 28.49 -32.13 17.01
N HIS A 51 28.07 -31.56 15.87
CA HIS A 51 27.29 -32.29 14.88
C HIS A 51 28.22 -33.27 14.16
N GLU A 52 28.58 -34.36 14.83
CA GLU A 52 29.39 -35.42 14.22
C GLU A 52 28.67 -36.04 13.00
N ASP A 53 27.33 -36.07 12.98
CA ASP A 53 26.53 -36.72 11.92
C ASP A 53 25.94 -35.78 10.84
N ALA A 54 26.50 -34.59 10.62
CA ALA A 54 26.09 -33.77 9.48
C ALA A 54 26.80 -34.22 8.18
N GLY A 55 26.03 -34.55 7.14
CA GLY A 55 26.54 -34.94 5.82
C GLY A 55 27.36 -33.84 5.12
N PHE A 56 28.18 -34.23 4.13
CA PHE A 56 29.12 -33.36 3.40
C PHE A 56 28.53 -31.99 3.02
N PHE A 57 27.35 -31.99 2.38
CA PHE A 57 26.69 -30.75 1.95
C PHE A 57 26.28 -29.86 3.13
N THR A 58 25.77 -30.42 4.22
CA THR A 58 25.35 -29.64 5.40
C THR A 58 26.55 -28.96 6.06
N LYS A 59 27.69 -29.66 6.16
CA LYS A 59 28.95 -29.11 6.68
C LYS A 59 29.53 -28.03 5.75
N VAL A 60 29.39 -28.19 4.43
CA VAL A 60 29.82 -27.20 3.42
C VAL A 60 28.92 -25.95 3.41
N PHE A 61 27.60 -26.11 3.54
CA PHE A 61 26.65 -25.00 3.61
C PHE A 61 26.79 -24.19 4.90
N ALA A 62 27.05 -24.86 6.04
CA ALA A 62 27.34 -24.18 7.29
C ALA A 62 28.63 -23.33 7.20
N ALA A 63 29.69 -23.87 6.59
CA ALA A 63 30.94 -23.15 6.34
C ALA A 63 30.75 -21.96 5.37
N ALA A 64 29.94 -22.12 4.32
CA ALA A 64 29.59 -21.03 3.41
C ALA A 64 28.82 -19.90 4.13
N ALA A 65 27.89 -20.24 5.02
CA ALA A 65 27.13 -19.28 5.81
C ALA A 65 28.02 -18.51 6.81
N GLN A 66 28.99 -19.19 7.44
CA GLN A 66 29.99 -18.55 8.28
C GLN A 66 30.88 -17.58 7.48
N GLY A 67 31.29 -17.99 6.27
CA GLY A 67 32.04 -17.14 5.34
C GLY A 67 31.28 -15.88 4.89
N CYS A 68 29.96 -15.96 4.73
CA CYS A 68 29.12 -14.78 4.45
C CYS A 68 29.18 -13.77 5.61
N THR A 69 29.14 -14.21 6.86
CA THR A 69 29.11 -13.28 8.00
C THR A 69 30.47 -12.59 8.22
N ALA A 70 31.58 -13.33 8.10
CA ALA A 70 32.94 -12.78 8.18
C ALA A 70 33.24 -11.75 7.07
N ALA A 71 32.60 -11.89 5.91
CA ALA A 71 32.80 -11.01 4.76
C ALA A 71 32.30 -9.57 4.97
N LEU A 72 31.34 -9.32 5.88
CA LEU A 72 30.86 -7.97 6.19
C LEU A 72 31.93 -7.16 6.94
N VAL A 73 32.45 -7.71 8.03
CA VAL A 73 33.50 -7.07 8.85
C VAL A 73 34.78 -6.91 8.03
N ALA A 74 35.17 -7.94 7.29
CA ALA A 74 36.30 -7.88 6.38
C ALA A 74 36.10 -6.85 5.26
N ALA A 75 34.87 -6.65 4.75
CA ALA A 75 34.58 -5.63 3.75
C ALA A 75 34.68 -4.20 4.29
N VAL A 76 34.29 -3.95 5.54
CA VAL A 76 34.46 -2.62 6.18
C VAL A 76 35.94 -2.27 6.29
N LEU A 77 36.76 -3.18 6.82
CA LEU A 77 38.21 -2.96 6.95
C LEU A 77 38.91 -2.87 5.59
N SER A 78 38.52 -3.72 4.63
CA SER A 78 39.08 -3.70 3.26
C SER A 78 38.72 -2.42 2.50
N ALA A 79 37.52 -1.87 2.73
CA ALA A 79 37.07 -0.64 2.07
C ALA A 79 37.90 0.59 2.45
N MET A 80 38.54 0.58 3.62
CA MET A 80 39.46 1.64 4.06
C MET A 80 40.89 1.40 3.56
N CYS A 81 41.36 0.14 3.62
CA CYS A 81 42.76 -0.20 3.37
C CYS A 81 43.11 -0.41 1.88
N GLU A 82 42.24 -1.06 1.10
CA GLU A 82 42.51 -1.39 -0.31
C GLU A 82 42.63 -0.15 -1.25
N PRO A 83 41.83 0.93 -1.10
CA PRO A 83 42.01 2.14 -1.90
C PRO A 83 43.38 2.80 -1.70
N LEU A 84 43.91 2.71 -0.48
CA LEU A 84 45.21 3.26 -0.10
C LEU A 84 46.34 2.40 -0.70
N VAL A 85 46.27 1.08 -0.50
CA VAL A 85 47.23 0.12 -1.06
C VAL A 85 47.28 0.21 -2.59
N ASN A 86 46.14 0.30 -3.27
CA ASN A 86 46.11 0.40 -4.74
C ASN A 86 46.77 1.69 -5.26
N ARG A 87 46.65 2.82 -4.57
CA ARG A 87 47.34 4.08 -4.95
C ARG A 87 48.85 4.00 -4.75
N LEU A 88 49.30 3.34 -3.70
CA LEU A 88 50.72 3.13 -3.43
C LEU A 88 51.36 2.14 -4.40
N LEU A 89 50.68 1.02 -4.70
CA LEU A 89 51.21 -0.05 -5.56
C LEU A 89 51.11 0.28 -7.05
N VAL A 90 49.95 0.76 -7.49
CA VAL A 90 49.63 0.91 -8.92
C VAL A 90 49.91 2.32 -9.40
N LYS A 91 49.54 3.35 -8.62
CA LYS A 91 49.80 4.76 -8.99
C LYS A 91 51.14 5.30 -8.47
N ARG A 92 51.85 4.54 -7.61
CA ARG A 92 53.16 4.88 -7.03
C ARG A 92 53.22 6.24 -6.31
N MET A 93 52.12 6.64 -5.69
CA MET A 93 52.02 7.86 -4.88
C MET A 93 52.77 7.72 -3.55
N THR A 94 53.10 8.82 -2.88
CA THR A 94 53.55 8.80 -1.49
C THR A 94 52.38 8.53 -0.55
N VAL A 95 52.66 8.11 0.69
CA VAL A 95 51.61 7.83 1.69
C VAL A 95 50.81 9.10 2.02
N SER A 96 51.47 10.26 2.10
CA SER A 96 50.82 11.55 2.37
C SER A 96 49.83 11.91 1.26
N GLU A 97 50.26 11.84 -0.01
CA GLU A 97 49.39 12.15 -1.16
C GLU A 97 48.23 11.16 -1.28
N ALA A 98 48.47 9.87 -1.04
CA ALA A 98 47.43 8.86 -1.11
C ALA A 98 46.38 9.01 0.00
N TRP A 99 46.80 9.50 1.18
CA TRP A 99 45.93 9.78 2.32
C TRP A 99 45.09 11.05 2.11
N GLU A 100 45.67 12.11 1.55
CA GLU A 100 44.95 13.35 1.23
C GLU A 100 43.84 13.15 0.18
N GLU A 101 44.00 12.18 -0.72
CA GLU A 101 42.96 11.79 -1.69
C GLU A 101 41.84 10.89 -1.11
N MET A 102 41.94 10.45 0.15
CA MET A 102 40.90 9.60 0.76
C MET A 102 39.69 10.43 1.18
N THR A 103 38.55 10.22 0.51
CA THR A 103 37.27 10.83 0.86
C THR A 103 36.25 9.78 1.33
N LEU A 104 35.28 10.20 2.14
CA LEU A 104 34.21 9.30 2.64
C LEU A 104 33.39 8.70 1.48
N SER A 105 33.16 9.47 0.41
CA SER A 105 32.49 9.01 -0.81
C SER A 105 33.28 7.91 -1.53
N LEU A 106 34.61 8.03 -1.57
CA LEU A 106 35.49 7.03 -2.16
C LEU A 106 35.49 5.74 -1.32
N VAL A 107 35.59 5.85 0.01
CA VAL A 107 35.52 4.68 0.92
C VAL A 107 34.17 3.98 0.81
N ALA A 108 33.06 4.73 0.77
CA ALA A 108 31.74 4.16 0.56
C ALA A 108 31.60 3.46 -0.81
N THR A 109 32.12 4.07 -1.87
CA THR A 109 32.14 3.45 -3.22
C THR A 109 32.95 2.14 -3.22
N TYR A 110 34.09 2.13 -2.54
CA TYR A 110 34.85 0.90 -2.35
C TYR A 110 34.09 -0.11 -1.49
N PHE A 111 33.44 0.28 -0.41
CA PHE A 111 32.62 -0.62 0.40
C PHE A 111 31.51 -1.29 -0.43
N PHE A 112 30.71 -0.51 -1.18
CA PHE A 112 29.63 -1.05 -2.00
C PHE A 112 30.09 -1.91 -3.18
N THR A 113 31.35 -1.80 -3.60
CA THR A 113 31.94 -2.68 -4.63
C THR A 113 32.68 -3.88 -4.03
N THR A 114 33.22 -3.73 -2.82
CA THR A 114 34.00 -4.76 -2.09
C THR A 114 33.09 -5.74 -1.39
N PHE A 115 32.00 -5.25 -0.78
CA PHE A 115 31.06 -6.06 -0.03
C PHE A 115 30.46 -7.20 -0.89
N PRO A 116 29.90 -6.96 -2.10
CA PRO A 116 29.41 -8.04 -2.95
C PRO A 116 30.50 -9.02 -3.37
N THR A 117 31.73 -8.53 -3.56
CA THR A 117 32.87 -9.37 -3.93
C THR A 117 33.32 -10.25 -2.76
N ASN A 118 33.32 -9.73 -1.54
CA ASN A 118 33.68 -10.47 -0.33
C ASN A 118 32.58 -11.46 0.06
N MET A 119 31.30 -11.09 -0.09
CA MET A 119 30.16 -12.01 0.02
C MET A 119 30.26 -13.21 -0.93
N LEU A 120 31.07 -13.12 -1.99
CA LEU A 120 31.37 -14.25 -2.88
C LEU A 120 32.69 -14.94 -2.49
N LYS A 121 33.75 -14.16 -2.19
CA LYS A 121 35.09 -14.69 -1.90
C LYS A 121 35.14 -15.57 -0.65
N PHE A 122 34.63 -15.07 0.48
CA PHE A 122 34.77 -15.78 1.75
C PHE A 122 34.00 -17.10 1.75
N PRO A 123 32.74 -17.18 1.27
CA PRO A 123 32.05 -18.46 1.16
C PRO A 123 32.75 -19.44 0.20
N VAL A 124 33.23 -18.98 -0.95
CA VAL A 124 33.96 -19.84 -1.90
C VAL A 124 35.25 -20.37 -1.28
N PHE A 125 35.98 -19.53 -0.53
CA PHE A 125 37.19 -19.95 0.18
C PHE A 125 36.89 -20.99 1.27
N GLU A 126 35.86 -20.78 2.09
CA GLU A 126 35.46 -21.71 3.13
C GLU A 126 34.94 -23.03 2.57
N VAL A 127 34.19 -22.99 1.46
CA VAL A 127 33.74 -24.18 0.75
C VAL A 127 34.93 -24.99 0.22
N ILE A 128 35.91 -24.33 -0.40
CA ILE A 128 37.12 -24.99 -0.92
C ILE A 128 37.92 -25.61 0.24
N ASN A 129 38.20 -24.87 1.30
CA ASN A 129 38.94 -25.39 2.44
C ASN A 129 38.20 -26.54 3.13
N ARG A 130 36.89 -26.41 3.33
CA ARG A 130 36.08 -27.46 3.94
C ARG A 130 36.03 -28.71 3.06
N ALA A 131 35.94 -28.55 1.74
CA ALA A 131 36.05 -29.67 0.80
C ALA A 131 37.42 -30.36 0.88
N MET A 132 38.50 -29.60 1.02
CA MET A 132 39.86 -30.16 1.14
C MET A 132 40.08 -30.93 2.45
N THR A 133 39.32 -30.65 3.52
CA THR A 133 39.39 -31.46 4.77
C THR A 133 38.88 -32.90 4.60
N PHE A 134 38.20 -33.21 3.49
CA PHE A 134 37.79 -34.57 3.14
C PHE A 134 38.81 -35.31 2.25
N THR A 135 40.03 -34.75 2.11
CA THR A 135 41.12 -35.34 1.31
C THR A 135 42.32 -35.66 2.20
N ASP A 136 42.99 -36.79 1.99
CA ASP A 136 44.17 -37.23 2.77
C ASP A 136 45.48 -36.50 2.37
N LEU A 137 45.37 -35.29 1.81
CA LEU A 137 46.52 -34.54 1.31
C LEU A 137 47.25 -33.82 2.44
N SER A 138 48.59 -33.72 2.33
CA SER A 138 49.38 -32.97 3.32
C SER A 138 48.97 -31.48 3.34
N PRO A 139 49.05 -30.80 4.50
CA PRO A 139 48.62 -29.41 4.62
C PRO A 139 49.25 -28.46 3.59
N GLY A 140 50.54 -28.69 3.26
CA GLY A 140 51.24 -27.93 2.23
C GLY A 140 50.67 -28.14 0.81
N VAL A 141 50.37 -29.39 0.43
CA VAL A 141 49.80 -29.71 -0.89
C VAL A 141 48.34 -29.26 -0.99
N SER A 142 47.58 -29.43 0.10
CA SER A 142 46.20 -28.96 0.21
C SER A 142 46.13 -27.43 0.06
N GLY A 143 47.03 -26.69 0.70
CA GLY A 143 47.14 -25.24 0.57
C GLY A 143 47.50 -24.77 -0.85
N LEU A 144 48.37 -25.51 -1.55
CA LEU A 144 48.71 -25.22 -2.95
C LEU A 144 47.51 -25.37 -3.89
N ILE A 145 46.75 -26.46 -3.74
CA ILE A 145 45.56 -26.76 -4.56
C ILE A 145 44.44 -25.76 -4.27
N SER A 146 44.17 -25.48 -2.99
CA SER A 146 43.19 -24.45 -2.58
C SER A 146 43.54 -23.08 -3.15
N GLY A 147 44.81 -22.66 -3.08
CA GLY A 147 45.27 -21.37 -3.61
C GLY A 147 45.10 -21.26 -5.13
N TRP A 148 45.43 -22.32 -5.88
CA TRP A 148 45.25 -22.37 -7.33
C TRP A 148 43.76 -22.34 -7.73
N LEU A 149 42.94 -23.18 -7.10
CA LEU A 149 41.50 -23.29 -7.39
C LEU A 149 40.76 -21.99 -7.05
N PHE A 150 41.02 -21.44 -5.87
CA PHE A 150 40.43 -20.17 -5.43
C PHE A 150 40.80 -19.01 -6.36
N CYS A 151 42.08 -18.87 -6.71
CA CYS A 151 42.53 -17.81 -7.62
C CYS A 151 41.87 -17.96 -8.99
N THR A 152 41.75 -19.19 -9.51
CA THR A 152 41.17 -19.42 -10.84
C THR A 152 39.69 -19.04 -10.92
N ILE A 153 38.94 -19.33 -9.85
CA ILE A 153 37.51 -18.98 -9.75
C ILE A 153 37.32 -17.48 -9.52
N MET A 154 38.12 -16.86 -8.64
CA MET A 154 37.87 -15.49 -8.16
C MET A 154 38.61 -14.38 -8.93
N LEU A 155 39.57 -14.72 -9.81
CA LEU A 155 40.32 -13.71 -10.55
C LEU A 155 39.45 -12.83 -11.47
N PRO A 156 38.49 -13.36 -12.26
CA PRO A 156 37.67 -12.53 -13.15
C PRO A 156 36.86 -11.49 -12.39
N VAL A 157 36.29 -11.90 -11.25
CA VAL A 157 35.51 -11.02 -10.36
C VAL A 157 36.43 -9.94 -9.76
N THR A 158 37.62 -10.33 -9.33
CA THR A 158 38.60 -9.41 -8.73
C THR A 158 39.14 -8.40 -9.74
N ASN A 159 39.44 -8.84 -10.97
CA ASN A 159 39.92 -7.96 -12.04
C ASN A 159 38.80 -7.07 -12.60
N TYR A 160 37.56 -7.56 -12.69
CA TYR A 160 36.40 -6.73 -13.01
C TYR A 160 36.26 -5.56 -12.03
N ARG A 161 36.31 -5.86 -10.72
CA ARG A 161 36.27 -4.86 -9.66
C ARG A 161 37.42 -3.86 -9.76
N PHE A 162 38.65 -4.35 -9.93
CA PHE A 162 39.84 -3.50 -10.04
C PHE A 162 39.77 -2.54 -11.23
N ARG A 163 39.31 -3.00 -12.39
CA ARG A 163 39.17 -2.14 -13.59
C ARG A 163 38.06 -1.10 -13.38
N LYS A 164 36.94 -1.49 -12.78
CA LYS A 164 35.85 -0.58 -12.44
C LYS A 164 36.29 0.51 -11.45
N SER A 165 37.07 0.17 -10.43
CA SER A 165 37.55 1.13 -9.42
C SER A 165 38.62 2.09 -9.96
N MET A 166 39.30 1.71 -11.03
CA MET A 166 40.28 2.55 -11.75
C MET A 166 39.65 3.33 -12.92
N GLY A 167 38.35 3.15 -13.20
CA GLY A 167 37.66 3.79 -14.32
C GLY A 167 38.11 3.29 -15.70
N TRP A 168 38.63 2.06 -15.79
CA TRP A 168 39.16 1.48 -17.03
C TRP A 168 38.09 0.69 -17.79
N GLU A 169 38.28 0.55 -19.10
CA GLU A 169 37.38 -0.22 -19.97
C GLU A 169 37.30 -1.70 -19.54
N ILE A 170 36.10 -2.29 -19.54
CA ILE A 170 35.85 -3.66 -19.10
C ILE A 170 35.57 -4.55 -20.32
N LYS A 171 36.53 -5.42 -20.66
CA LYS A 171 36.42 -6.44 -21.73
C LYS A 171 36.66 -7.83 -21.16
N THR A 172 35.93 -8.83 -21.63
CA THR A 172 36.02 -10.24 -21.17
C THR A 172 37.42 -10.82 -21.33
N SER A 173 38.13 -10.49 -22.42
CA SER A 173 39.52 -10.92 -22.67
C SER A 173 40.53 -10.37 -21.65
N LEU A 174 40.21 -9.26 -20.98
CA LEU A 174 41.09 -8.59 -20.02
C LEU A 174 40.83 -9.02 -18.57
N LEU A 175 39.78 -9.81 -18.30
CA LEU A 175 39.44 -10.25 -16.94
C LEU A 175 40.42 -11.30 -16.40
N TYR A 176 41.13 -12.02 -17.26
CA TYR A 176 42.21 -12.94 -16.88
C TYR A 176 43.62 -12.34 -17.08
N GLN A 177 43.73 -11.03 -17.34
CA GLN A 177 45.03 -10.37 -17.43
C GLN A 177 45.81 -10.58 -16.12
N ALA A 178 47.12 -10.86 -16.24
CA ALA A 178 48.00 -11.15 -15.11
C ALA A 178 47.64 -12.43 -14.32
N TYR A 179 46.99 -13.43 -14.96
CA TYR A 179 46.66 -14.71 -14.34
C TYR A 179 47.88 -15.41 -13.73
N ILE A 180 48.93 -15.65 -14.53
CA ILE A 180 50.15 -16.35 -14.11
C ILE A 180 50.80 -15.71 -12.86
N PRO A 181 51.12 -14.40 -12.83
CA PRO A 181 51.72 -13.81 -11.63
C PRO A 181 50.76 -13.77 -10.43
N THR A 182 49.44 -13.74 -10.64
CA THR A 182 48.47 -13.76 -9.53
C THR A 182 48.35 -15.16 -8.91
N VAL A 183 48.31 -16.20 -9.74
CA VAL A 183 48.32 -17.60 -9.28
C VAL A 183 49.62 -17.93 -8.55
N ALA A 184 50.77 -17.54 -9.12
CA ALA A 184 52.07 -17.76 -8.49
C ALA A 184 52.18 -17.06 -7.12
N ARG A 185 51.65 -15.83 -7.01
CA ARG A 185 51.56 -15.13 -5.73
C ARG A 185 50.72 -15.90 -4.72
N ASP A 186 49.51 -16.31 -5.09
CA ASP A 186 48.55 -16.93 -4.15
C ASP A 186 49.04 -18.32 -3.70
N ILE A 187 49.72 -19.05 -4.59
CA ILE A 187 50.45 -20.28 -4.27
C ILE A 187 51.58 -20.01 -3.26
N MET A 188 52.46 -19.05 -3.54
CA MET A 188 53.57 -18.72 -2.62
C MET A 188 53.06 -18.19 -1.29
N TYR A 189 51.98 -17.41 -1.30
CA TYR A 189 51.33 -16.90 -0.09
C TYR A 189 50.74 -18.04 0.75
N GLY A 190 50.02 -18.98 0.13
CA GLY A 190 49.47 -20.14 0.83
C GLY A 190 50.55 -21.03 1.44
N TRP A 191 51.61 -21.30 0.69
CA TRP A 191 52.77 -22.06 1.17
C TRP A 191 53.51 -21.35 2.31
N ALA A 192 53.82 -20.06 2.14
CA ALA A 192 54.48 -19.25 3.16
C ALA A 192 53.64 -19.14 4.44
N ARG A 193 52.31 -19.06 4.32
CA ARG A 193 51.37 -19.00 5.44
C ARG A 193 51.33 -20.28 6.24
N GLY A 194 51.34 -21.44 5.59
CA GLY A 194 51.45 -22.72 6.28
C GLY A 194 52.75 -22.80 7.08
N MET A 195 53.88 -22.61 6.41
CA MET A 195 55.19 -22.74 7.05
C MET A 195 55.45 -21.71 8.15
N SER A 196 55.17 -20.42 7.89
CA SER A 196 55.38 -19.36 8.89
C SER A 196 54.37 -19.44 10.03
N GLY A 197 53.16 -19.94 9.77
CA GLY A 197 52.13 -20.18 10.76
C GLY A 197 52.56 -21.25 11.75
N ASP A 198 52.92 -22.43 11.25
CA ASP A 198 53.39 -23.54 12.09
C ASP A 198 54.63 -23.12 12.89
N TRP A 199 55.60 -22.49 12.23
CA TRP A 199 56.82 -22.02 12.88
C TRP A 199 56.57 -20.96 13.97
N LEU A 200 55.75 -19.93 13.71
CA LEU A 200 55.43 -18.90 14.69
C LEU A 200 54.57 -19.45 15.84
N GLN A 201 53.68 -20.39 15.55
CA GLN A 201 52.83 -21.02 16.55
C GLN A 201 53.63 -21.92 17.50
N ASP A 202 54.58 -22.70 16.98
CA ASP A 202 55.51 -23.52 17.76
C ASP A 202 56.50 -22.68 18.55
N THR A 203 56.94 -21.54 18.01
CA THR A 203 57.95 -20.67 18.64
C THR A 203 57.35 -19.78 19.74
N ILE A 204 56.16 -19.22 19.53
CA ILE A 204 55.53 -18.25 20.45
C ILE A 204 54.59 -18.95 21.44
N ALA A 205 54.08 -20.15 21.11
CA ALA A 205 53.16 -20.94 21.93
C ALA A 205 52.01 -20.10 22.55
N PRO A 206 51.21 -19.40 21.73
CA PRO A 206 50.24 -18.41 22.22
C PRO A 206 49.12 -19.05 23.06
N VAL A 207 49.06 -18.65 24.34
CA VAL A 207 48.12 -19.21 25.32
C VAL A 207 46.75 -18.51 25.36
N THR A 208 46.70 -17.20 25.15
CA THR A 208 45.44 -16.42 25.14
C THR A 208 44.95 -16.15 23.72
N PHE A 209 43.65 -15.86 23.56
CA PHE A 209 43.04 -15.58 22.26
C PHE A 209 43.68 -14.38 21.55
N THR A 210 44.00 -13.32 22.31
CA THR A 210 44.69 -12.14 21.78
C THR A 210 46.09 -12.46 21.27
N HIS A 211 46.84 -13.33 21.98
CA HIS A 211 48.15 -13.79 21.49
C HIS A 211 48.01 -14.64 20.23
N LYS A 212 46.98 -15.48 20.12
CA LYS A 212 46.70 -16.24 18.89
C LYS A 212 46.40 -15.31 17.71
N ALA A 213 45.62 -14.26 17.93
CA ALA A 213 45.36 -13.25 16.90
C ALA A 213 46.60 -12.45 16.49
N MET A 214 47.49 -12.10 17.44
CA MET A 214 48.76 -11.45 17.13
C MET A 214 49.70 -12.36 16.33
N VAL A 215 49.83 -13.63 16.72
CA VAL A 215 50.60 -14.64 15.97
C VAL A 215 50.01 -14.85 14.57
N PHE A 216 48.69 -14.82 14.44
CA PHE A 216 48.01 -14.85 13.15
C PHE A 216 48.35 -13.62 12.30
N GLY A 217 48.28 -12.41 12.86
CA GLY A 217 48.67 -11.17 12.18
C GLY A 217 50.13 -11.19 11.70
N LEU A 218 51.04 -11.70 12.53
CA LEU A 218 52.46 -11.87 12.19
C LEU A 218 52.66 -12.91 11.09
N THR A 219 51.95 -14.03 11.14
CA THR A 219 51.95 -15.06 10.09
C THR A 219 51.54 -14.45 8.75
N ILE A 220 50.46 -13.68 8.71
CA ILE A 220 49.99 -12.98 7.51
C ILE A 220 51.04 -11.98 7.01
N TRP A 221 51.63 -11.21 7.93
CA TRP A 221 52.66 -10.23 7.60
C TRP A 221 53.87 -10.87 6.92
N VAL A 222 54.42 -11.95 7.49
CA VAL A 222 55.54 -12.72 6.92
C VAL A 222 55.16 -13.31 5.56
N SER A 223 53.96 -13.88 5.46
CA SER A 223 53.46 -14.49 4.23
C SER A 223 53.28 -13.48 3.09
N CYS A 224 52.79 -12.28 3.41
CA CYS A 224 52.69 -11.18 2.46
C CYS A 224 54.07 -10.71 1.97
N ILE A 225 55.08 -10.71 2.84
CA ILE A 225 56.45 -10.36 2.45
C ILE A 225 57.03 -11.41 1.51
N ILE A 226 56.91 -12.69 1.84
CA ILE A 226 57.45 -13.80 1.03
C ILE A 226 56.77 -13.84 -0.36
N SER A 227 55.46 -13.59 -0.42
CA SER A 227 54.71 -13.60 -1.68
C SER A 227 54.84 -12.32 -2.53
N SER A 228 55.39 -11.26 -1.95
CA SER A 228 55.42 -9.93 -2.58
C SER A 228 56.21 -9.80 -3.90
N PRO A 229 57.25 -10.59 -4.24
CA PRO A 229 57.87 -10.51 -5.56
C PRO A 229 56.86 -10.72 -6.70
N CYS A 230 55.88 -11.61 -6.50
CA CYS A 230 54.83 -11.86 -7.49
C CYS A 230 53.77 -10.75 -7.53
N ASN A 231 53.61 -9.94 -6.47
CA ASN A 231 52.78 -8.72 -6.53
C ASN A 231 53.41 -7.64 -7.41
N GLU A 232 54.73 -7.47 -7.37
CA GLU A 232 55.42 -6.55 -8.28
C GLU A 232 55.39 -7.06 -9.72
N TRP A 233 55.54 -8.37 -9.93
CA TRP A 233 55.37 -8.99 -11.25
C TRP A 233 53.95 -8.76 -11.79
N ARG A 234 52.92 -8.95 -10.95
CA ARG A 234 51.53 -8.63 -11.30
C ARG A 234 51.37 -7.16 -11.66
N GLY A 235 51.91 -6.24 -10.87
CA GLY A 235 51.89 -4.80 -11.16
C GLY A 235 52.56 -4.45 -12.49
N TYR A 236 53.71 -5.06 -12.79
CA TYR A 236 54.42 -4.88 -14.06
C TYR A 236 53.56 -5.30 -15.26
N THR A 237 52.82 -6.42 -15.14
CA THR A 237 51.95 -6.93 -16.20
C THR A 237 50.64 -6.15 -16.40
N LEU A 238 50.24 -5.36 -15.41
CA LEU A 238 49.02 -4.55 -15.44
C LEU A 238 49.27 -3.08 -15.86
N GLN A 239 50.51 -2.73 -16.23
CA GLN A 239 50.84 -1.39 -16.73
C GLN A 239 50.07 -1.08 -18.04
N LEU A 240 49.63 0.16 -18.16
CA LEU A 240 49.02 0.67 -19.39
C LEU A 240 50.06 0.69 -20.53
N PRO A 241 49.70 0.31 -21.77
CA PRO A 241 50.64 0.29 -22.89
C PRO A 241 51.37 1.63 -23.11
N GLU A 242 50.68 2.75 -22.89
CA GLU A 242 51.20 4.11 -23.09
C GLU A 242 52.16 4.59 -21.98
N ARG A 243 52.20 3.92 -20.82
CA ARG A 243 53.03 4.31 -19.66
C ARG A 243 53.92 3.17 -19.16
N LYS A 244 54.18 2.16 -20.00
CA LYS A 244 54.92 0.96 -19.61
C LYS A 244 56.40 1.30 -19.39
N LEU A 245 56.82 1.28 -18.13
CA LEU A 245 58.22 1.44 -17.76
C LEU A 245 59.01 0.17 -18.10
N PRO A 246 60.26 0.29 -18.58
CA PRO A 246 61.12 -0.86 -18.78
C PRO A 246 61.45 -1.54 -17.45
N PHE A 247 61.66 -2.86 -17.50
CA PHE A 247 61.77 -3.74 -16.33
C PHE A 247 62.79 -3.26 -15.28
N ASN A 248 63.96 -2.80 -15.73
CA ASN A 248 65.05 -2.28 -14.89
C ASN A 248 64.71 -0.98 -14.15
N ILE A 249 63.78 -0.17 -14.67
CA ILE A 249 63.30 1.04 -14.02
C ILE A 249 62.12 0.73 -13.10
N TYR A 250 61.27 -0.21 -13.50
CA TYR A 250 60.10 -0.62 -12.74
C TYR A 250 60.49 -1.35 -11.44
N PHE A 251 61.42 -2.31 -11.51
CA PHE A 251 61.89 -3.06 -10.35
C PHE A 251 63.05 -2.35 -9.65
N ARG A 252 62.74 -1.51 -8.65
CA ARG A 252 63.74 -0.91 -7.76
C ARG A 252 63.60 -1.45 -6.33
N PRO A 253 64.68 -1.96 -5.71
CA PRO A 253 64.64 -2.54 -4.36
C PRO A 253 64.03 -1.62 -3.29
N ILE A 254 64.32 -0.31 -3.36
CA ILE A 254 63.79 0.67 -2.40
C ILE A 254 62.27 0.89 -2.53
N ASN A 255 61.76 0.83 -3.77
CA ASN A 255 60.33 1.00 -4.04
C ASN A 255 59.56 -0.27 -3.67
N TYR A 256 60.15 -1.44 -3.95
CA TYR A 256 59.66 -2.73 -3.52
C TYR A 256 59.57 -2.83 -1.99
N ALA A 257 60.62 -2.47 -1.26
CA ALA A 257 60.62 -2.49 0.21
C ALA A 257 59.53 -1.57 0.80
N ARG A 258 59.32 -0.38 0.21
CA ARG A 258 58.28 0.58 0.62
C ARG A 258 56.86 0.05 0.36
N SER A 259 56.62 -0.56 -0.79
CA SER A 259 55.31 -1.05 -1.21
C SER A 259 54.94 -2.36 -0.50
N THR A 260 55.89 -3.29 -0.40
CA THR A 260 55.73 -4.57 0.28
C THR A 260 55.58 -4.39 1.79
N GLY A 261 56.45 -3.60 2.43
CA GLY A 261 56.44 -3.45 3.89
C GLY A 261 55.17 -2.77 4.40
N ILE A 262 54.70 -1.72 3.72
CA ILE A 262 53.45 -1.03 4.10
C ILE A 262 52.24 -1.91 3.77
N GLY A 263 52.21 -2.55 2.60
CA GLY A 263 51.12 -3.44 2.19
C GLY A 263 50.96 -4.66 3.10
N SER A 264 52.08 -5.29 3.50
CA SER A 264 52.06 -6.43 4.42
C SER A 264 51.66 -6.00 5.84
N CYS A 265 52.13 -4.85 6.33
CA CYS A 265 51.73 -4.31 7.65
C CYS A 265 50.22 -4.04 7.70
N ILE A 266 49.66 -3.37 6.68
CA ILE A 266 48.22 -3.09 6.62
C ILE A 266 47.42 -4.39 6.59
N MET A 267 47.83 -5.36 5.78
CA MET A 267 47.12 -6.65 5.66
C MET A 267 47.22 -7.48 6.95
N GLY A 268 48.39 -7.54 7.58
CA GLY A 268 48.61 -8.25 8.83
C GLY A 268 47.80 -7.67 9.99
N ILE A 269 47.79 -6.34 10.15
CA ILE A 269 47.01 -5.65 11.18
C ILE A 269 45.50 -5.81 10.93
N ALA A 270 45.06 -5.66 9.67
CA ALA A 270 43.64 -5.78 9.33
C ALA A 270 43.08 -7.18 9.60
N LEU A 271 43.81 -8.24 9.22
CA LEU A 271 43.36 -9.61 9.45
C LEU A 271 43.50 -10.05 10.93
N MET A 272 44.48 -9.50 11.65
CA MET A 272 44.57 -9.64 13.12
C MET A 272 43.34 -9.05 13.81
N PHE A 273 42.99 -7.79 13.50
CA PHE A 273 41.82 -7.14 14.09
C PHE A 273 40.52 -7.84 13.68
N GLY A 274 40.45 -8.31 12.43
CA GLY A 274 39.37 -9.18 11.95
C GLY A 274 39.20 -10.42 12.82
N MET A 275 40.29 -11.15 13.11
CA MET A 275 40.27 -12.31 13.99
C MET A 275 39.83 -11.97 15.43
N LEU A 276 40.24 -10.82 15.97
CA LEU A 276 39.82 -10.38 17.31
C LEU A 276 38.32 -10.07 17.40
N VAL A 277 37.74 -9.49 16.34
CA VAL A 277 36.32 -9.10 16.32
C VAL A 277 35.40 -10.26 15.90
N THR A 278 35.94 -11.28 15.22
CA THR A 278 35.14 -12.39 14.66
C THR A 278 34.31 -13.14 15.71
N PRO A 279 34.83 -13.53 16.90
CA PRO A 279 34.02 -14.24 17.90
C PRO A 279 32.83 -13.44 18.40
N TYR A 280 33.01 -12.13 18.65
CA TYR A 280 31.92 -11.24 19.08
C TYR A 280 30.88 -11.05 17.98
N ALA A 281 31.32 -10.96 16.71
CA ALA A 281 30.41 -10.91 15.58
C ALA A 281 29.64 -12.23 15.41
N GLU A 282 30.29 -13.38 15.63
CA GLU A 282 29.66 -14.71 15.61
C GLU A 282 28.67 -14.88 16.76
N GLU A 283 28.95 -14.35 17.95
CA GLU A 283 28.06 -14.38 19.11
C GLU A 283 26.81 -13.50 18.92
N VAL A 284 26.99 -12.24 18.50
CA VAL A 284 25.89 -11.36 18.10
C VAL A 284 25.06 -12.01 16.99
N PHE A 285 25.71 -12.69 16.05
CA PHE A 285 25.02 -13.37 14.96
C PHE A 285 24.29 -14.64 15.41
N THR A 286 24.82 -15.38 16.37
CA THR A 286 24.15 -16.55 16.96
C THR A 286 22.89 -16.10 17.69
N HIS A 287 22.97 -14.99 18.42
CA HIS A 287 21.82 -14.34 19.04
C HIS A 287 20.81 -13.80 17.99
N MET A 288 21.29 -13.29 16.85
CA MET A 288 20.45 -12.89 15.71
C MET A 288 19.81 -14.07 14.98
N LYS A 289 20.46 -15.25 14.95
CA LYS A 289 19.97 -16.49 14.33
C LYS A 289 18.82 -17.08 15.15
N GLU A 290 18.92 -17.02 16.47
CA GLU A 290 17.84 -17.39 17.40
C GLU A 290 16.64 -16.42 17.32
N HIS A 291 16.87 -15.18 16.87
CA HIS A 291 15.84 -14.17 16.67
C HIS A 291 15.81 -13.61 15.24
N ALA A 292 15.59 -14.50 14.25
CA ALA A 292 15.57 -14.17 12.82
C ALA A 292 14.65 -12.97 12.45
N ALA A 293 13.59 -12.73 13.22
CA ALA A 293 12.69 -11.59 13.04
C ALA A 293 13.36 -10.22 13.33
N ILE A 294 14.28 -10.16 14.29
CA ILE A 294 14.97 -8.92 14.68
C ILE A 294 16.02 -8.54 13.62
N ALA A 295 16.75 -9.52 13.09
CA ALA A 295 17.72 -9.31 12.01
C ALA A 295 17.06 -8.76 10.74
N LEU A 296 15.93 -9.37 10.32
CA LEU A 296 15.15 -8.88 9.18
C LEU A 296 14.62 -7.47 9.43
N SER A 297 14.20 -7.19 10.68
CA SER A 297 13.69 -5.89 11.08
C SER A 297 14.77 -4.81 11.06
N ILE A 298 16.00 -5.10 11.50
CA ILE A 298 17.11 -4.13 11.50
C ILE A 298 17.56 -3.84 10.06
N VAL A 299 17.67 -4.86 9.21
CA VAL A 299 17.98 -4.68 7.78
C VAL A 299 16.86 -3.90 7.08
N ALA A 300 15.60 -4.22 7.36
CA ALA A 300 14.46 -3.47 6.86
C ALA A 300 14.49 -2.02 7.37
N VAL A 301 14.81 -1.77 8.65
CA VAL A 301 14.94 -0.44 9.23
C VAL A 301 16.07 0.35 8.57
N LEU A 302 17.22 -0.28 8.30
CA LEU A 302 18.36 0.34 7.61
C LEU A 302 18.03 0.68 6.14
N VAL A 303 17.36 -0.22 5.42
CA VAL A 303 16.90 0.02 4.04
C VAL A 303 15.83 1.12 4.03
N MET A 304 14.89 1.11 4.97
CA MET A 304 13.84 2.12 5.12
C MET A 304 14.35 3.47 5.64
N ALA A 305 15.54 3.52 6.25
CA ALA A 305 16.17 4.76 6.68
C ALA A 305 16.76 5.55 5.50
N ILE A 306 17.09 4.88 4.39
CA ILE A 306 17.68 5.49 3.19
C ILE A 306 16.68 5.58 2.03
N VAL A 307 15.74 4.63 1.93
CA VAL A 307 14.77 4.51 0.84
C VAL A 307 13.36 4.84 1.33
N ILE A 308 12.67 5.73 0.61
CA ILE A 308 11.24 6.02 0.86
C ILE A 308 10.42 4.85 0.27
N SER A 309 9.78 4.07 1.14
CA SER A 309 8.78 3.11 0.71
C SER A 309 7.48 3.82 0.35
N PHE A 310 7.00 3.62 -0.87
CA PHE A 310 5.77 4.20 -1.39
C PHE A 310 4.84 3.08 -1.89
N ASP A 311 4.03 2.54 -0.99
CA ASP A 311 3.05 1.51 -1.34
C ASP A 311 1.76 2.14 -1.91
N MET A 312 1.51 1.88 -3.19
CA MET A 312 0.33 2.36 -3.90
C MET A 312 -0.98 1.83 -3.30
N LEU A 313 -1.01 0.61 -2.75
CA LEU A 313 -2.22 0.07 -2.13
C LEU A 313 -2.66 0.94 -0.95
N THR A 314 -1.71 1.24 -0.06
CA THR A 314 -1.94 2.11 1.10
C THR A 314 -2.41 3.52 0.67
N VAL A 315 -1.81 4.08 -0.39
CA VAL A 315 -2.19 5.40 -0.92
C VAL A 315 -3.62 5.39 -1.46
N ILE A 316 -3.96 4.41 -2.30
CA ILE A 316 -5.30 4.30 -2.88
C ILE A 316 -6.36 4.05 -1.79
N GLN A 317 -6.06 3.21 -0.80
CA GLN A 317 -6.99 2.99 0.32
C GLN A 317 -7.25 4.26 1.14
N LYS A 318 -6.25 5.13 1.30
CA LYS A 318 -6.37 6.38 2.02
C LYS A 318 -7.11 7.46 1.23
N GLU A 319 -6.83 7.58 -0.06
CA GLU A 319 -7.36 8.67 -0.88
C GLU A 319 -8.67 8.32 -1.59
N GLN A 320 -8.87 7.05 -1.96
CA GLN A 320 -9.96 6.63 -2.85
C GLN A 320 -10.93 5.67 -2.17
N LYS A 321 -12.20 5.83 -2.49
CA LYS A 321 -13.29 5.03 -1.93
C LYS A 321 -13.88 4.05 -2.96
N LEU A 322 -13.14 2.99 -3.29
CA LEU A 322 -13.51 2.01 -4.34
C LEU A 322 -14.24 0.75 -3.83
N SER A 323 -15.06 0.11 -4.66
CA SER A 323 -15.74 -1.16 -4.33
C SER A 323 -14.78 -2.32 -4.02
N SER A 324 -13.67 -2.39 -4.76
CA SER A 324 -12.55 -3.32 -4.58
C SER A 324 -11.23 -2.55 -4.68
N TYR A 325 -10.21 -2.99 -3.92
CA TYR A 325 -8.85 -2.43 -3.94
C TYR A 325 -7.84 -3.40 -4.58
N SER A 326 -8.32 -4.43 -5.29
CA SER A 326 -7.43 -5.29 -6.07
C SER A 326 -6.73 -4.46 -7.17
N LEU A 327 -5.51 -4.86 -7.55
CA LEU A 327 -4.79 -4.18 -8.63
C LEU A 327 -5.60 -4.15 -9.93
N ASN A 328 -6.39 -5.19 -10.19
CA ASN A 328 -7.31 -5.29 -11.32
C ASN A 328 -8.42 -4.23 -11.28
N ALA A 329 -9.16 -4.15 -10.17
CA ALA A 329 -10.27 -3.21 -10.05
C ALA A 329 -9.78 -1.75 -10.14
N VAL A 330 -8.67 -1.45 -9.47
CA VAL A 330 -8.05 -0.11 -9.49
C VAL A 330 -7.57 0.25 -10.90
N SER A 331 -6.92 -0.68 -11.60
CA SER A 331 -6.43 -0.44 -12.96
C SER A 331 -7.58 -0.27 -13.95
N ALA A 332 -8.67 -1.03 -13.78
CA ALA A 332 -9.86 -0.88 -14.63
C ALA A 332 -10.53 0.50 -14.44
N GLU A 333 -10.63 0.96 -13.20
CA GLU A 333 -11.25 2.25 -12.86
C GLU A 333 -10.43 3.45 -13.39
N PHE A 334 -9.11 3.47 -13.14
CA PHE A 334 -8.29 4.66 -13.42
C PHE A 334 -7.57 4.61 -14.76
N LEU A 335 -7.22 3.42 -15.24
CA LEU A 335 -6.49 3.23 -16.50
C LEU A 335 -7.38 2.69 -17.62
N GLY A 336 -8.54 2.11 -17.31
CA GLY A 336 -9.36 1.38 -18.28
C GLY A 336 -8.74 0.05 -18.71
N GLU A 337 -7.78 -0.48 -17.93
CA GLU A 337 -7.03 -1.69 -18.26
C GLU A 337 -7.32 -2.80 -17.26
N GLN A 338 -7.49 -4.03 -17.76
CA GLN A 338 -7.60 -5.23 -16.94
C GLN A 338 -6.34 -6.08 -17.13
N LYS A 339 -5.94 -6.81 -16.08
CA LYS A 339 -4.86 -7.80 -16.17
C LYS A 339 -5.47 -9.21 -16.23
N GLU A 340 -4.79 -10.11 -16.94
CA GLU A 340 -5.05 -11.53 -16.77
C GLU A 340 -4.71 -11.89 -15.32
N ASP A 341 -5.65 -12.46 -14.57
CA ASP A 341 -5.43 -12.83 -13.18
C ASP A 341 -5.19 -14.34 -13.10
N VAL A 342 -3.93 -14.76 -13.01
CA VAL A 342 -3.57 -16.19 -12.93
C VAL A 342 -3.74 -16.66 -11.50
N HIS A 343 -4.55 -17.70 -11.29
CA HIS A 343 -4.76 -18.27 -9.96
C HIS A 343 -3.45 -18.85 -9.40
N HIS A 344 -3.19 -18.64 -8.11
CA HIS A 344 -1.94 -19.03 -7.45
C HIS A 344 -1.61 -20.53 -7.60
N SER A 345 -2.62 -21.41 -7.56
CA SER A 345 -2.42 -22.86 -7.72
C SER A 345 -1.83 -23.27 -9.07
N MET A 346 -2.06 -22.49 -10.12
CA MET A 346 -1.59 -22.79 -11.48
C MET A 346 -0.20 -22.21 -11.77
N ILE A 347 0.32 -21.32 -10.91
CA ILE A 347 1.61 -20.67 -11.13
C ILE A 347 2.75 -21.70 -11.10
N GLY A 348 2.69 -22.68 -10.19
CA GLY A 348 3.67 -23.76 -10.10
C GLY A 348 3.72 -24.60 -11.38
N ASP A 349 2.55 -25.01 -11.87
CA ASP A 349 2.42 -25.80 -13.10
C ASP A 349 2.92 -25.02 -14.33
N LEU A 350 2.59 -23.73 -14.43
CA LEU A 350 3.06 -22.86 -15.51
C LEU A 350 4.57 -22.66 -15.48
N PHE A 351 5.18 -22.60 -14.29
CA PHE A 351 6.63 -22.42 -14.15
C PHE A 351 7.40 -23.70 -14.53
N LEU A 352 6.90 -24.86 -14.10
CA LEU A 352 7.49 -26.19 -14.39
C LEU A 352 7.23 -26.67 -15.81
N GLY A 353 6.30 -26.04 -16.53
CA GLY A 353 5.99 -26.35 -17.93
C GLY A 353 7.07 -25.96 -18.94
N SER A 354 6.63 -25.43 -20.08
CA SER A 354 7.49 -25.09 -21.21
C SER A 354 8.17 -23.72 -21.08
N ALA A 355 9.07 -23.40 -22.02
CA ALA A 355 9.63 -22.05 -22.10
C ALA A 355 8.55 -20.98 -22.37
N GLU A 356 7.50 -21.33 -23.12
CA GLU A 356 6.40 -20.40 -23.43
C GLU A 356 5.51 -20.15 -22.20
N SER A 357 5.24 -21.18 -21.38
CA SER A 357 4.47 -20.98 -20.14
C SER A 357 5.23 -20.10 -19.14
N ARG A 358 6.56 -20.25 -19.04
CA ARG A 358 7.42 -19.33 -18.28
C ARG A 358 7.43 -17.93 -18.87
N ARG A 359 7.43 -17.79 -20.20
CA ARG A 359 7.34 -16.48 -20.88
C ARG A 359 6.00 -15.79 -20.57
N ARG A 360 4.87 -16.50 -20.61
CA ARG A 360 3.56 -15.97 -20.21
C ARG A 360 3.57 -15.51 -18.75
N LEU A 361 4.14 -16.30 -17.85
CA LEU A 361 4.27 -15.92 -16.44
C LEU A 361 5.16 -14.67 -16.25
N ALA A 362 6.24 -14.56 -17.04
CA ALA A 362 7.09 -13.37 -17.03
C ALA A 362 6.36 -12.12 -17.53
N VAL A 363 5.55 -12.22 -18.60
CA VAL A 363 4.72 -11.12 -19.10
C VAL A 363 3.65 -10.72 -18.07
N TYR A 364 3.00 -11.69 -17.43
CA TYR A 364 2.08 -11.46 -16.32
C TYR A 364 2.76 -10.69 -15.18
N CYS A 365 3.95 -11.13 -14.75
CA CYS A 365 4.72 -10.49 -13.69
C CYS A 365 5.18 -9.07 -14.09
N LEU A 366 5.62 -8.86 -15.32
CA LEU A 366 6.00 -7.54 -15.84
C LEU A 366 4.82 -6.57 -15.86
N LYS A 367 3.63 -7.04 -16.25
CA LYS A 367 2.41 -6.22 -16.22
C LYS A 367 2.07 -5.83 -14.78
N ASP A 368 2.16 -6.76 -13.83
CA ASP A 368 1.93 -6.51 -12.40
C ASP A 368 2.92 -5.51 -11.80
N ALA A 369 4.19 -5.56 -12.19
CA ALA A 369 5.20 -4.60 -11.76
C ALA A 369 5.00 -3.20 -12.39
N TYR A 370 4.48 -3.15 -13.61
CA TYR A 370 4.34 -1.89 -14.37
C TYR A 370 3.05 -1.11 -14.03
N LEU A 371 1.96 -1.80 -13.68
CA LEU A 371 0.68 -1.16 -13.36
C LEU A 371 0.77 -0.16 -12.19
N PRO A 372 1.43 -0.46 -11.05
CA PRO A 372 1.60 0.49 -9.95
C PRO A 372 2.33 1.77 -10.37
N MET A 373 3.34 1.68 -11.24
CA MET A 373 4.05 2.86 -11.76
C MET A 373 3.10 3.75 -12.57
N ARG A 374 2.31 3.14 -13.46
CA ARG A 374 1.33 3.90 -14.26
C ARG A 374 0.21 4.50 -13.43
N LEU A 375 -0.24 3.80 -12.38
CA LEU A 375 -1.21 4.35 -11.42
C LEU A 375 -0.63 5.55 -10.69
N MET A 376 0.63 5.46 -10.23
CA MET A 376 1.33 6.55 -9.56
C MET A 376 1.43 7.80 -10.44
N ASP A 377 1.75 7.61 -11.72
CA ASP A 377 1.85 8.69 -12.70
C ASP A 377 0.46 9.27 -13.05
N LYS A 378 -0.54 8.41 -13.30
CA LYS A 378 -1.90 8.84 -13.67
C LYS A 378 -2.58 9.63 -12.55
N LEU A 379 -2.36 9.21 -11.29
CA LEU A 379 -2.93 9.85 -10.10
C LEU A 379 -2.03 10.98 -9.57
N LEU A 380 -0.85 11.18 -10.16
CA LEU A 380 0.13 12.20 -9.78
C LEU A 380 0.50 12.15 -8.29
N CYS A 381 0.57 10.94 -7.73
CA CYS A 381 0.73 10.73 -6.29
C CYS A 381 1.98 11.42 -5.74
N MET A 382 3.12 11.28 -6.43
CA MET A 382 4.37 11.90 -6.00
C MET A 382 4.27 13.43 -5.91
N TYR A 383 3.64 14.08 -6.89
CA TYR A 383 3.46 15.53 -6.89
C TYR A 383 2.59 15.98 -5.72
N ASN A 384 1.46 15.30 -5.49
CA ASN A 384 0.52 15.61 -4.42
C ASN A 384 1.17 15.46 -3.03
N TYR A 385 1.94 14.39 -2.81
CA TYR A 385 2.60 14.12 -1.54
C TYR A 385 3.80 15.05 -1.28
N VAL A 386 4.55 15.43 -2.31
CA VAL A 386 5.61 16.44 -2.19
C VAL A 386 5.03 17.80 -1.81
N GLU A 387 3.94 18.22 -2.46
CA GLU A 387 3.27 19.48 -2.13
C GLU A 387 2.65 19.45 -0.73
N MET A 388 2.05 18.33 -0.33
CA MET A 388 1.57 18.13 1.04
C MET A 388 2.72 18.27 2.04
N ALA A 389 3.87 17.62 1.81
CA ALA A 389 5.04 17.70 2.68
C ALA A 389 5.59 19.14 2.80
N ARG A 390 5.60 19.89 1.70
CA ARG A 390 5.99 21.31 1.68
C ARG A 390 5.04 22.18 2.50
N VAL A 391 3.73 21.93 2.41
CA VAL A 391 2.70 22.69 3.15
C VAL A 391 2.70 22.36 4.65
N THR A 392 2.87 21.09 5.02
CA THR A 392 2.80 20.66 6.43
C THR A 392 4.15 20.71 7.13
N GLY A 393 5.24 20.75 6.37
CA GLY A 393 6.60 20.71 6.89
C GLY A 393 6.96 19.37 7.52
N THR A 394 6.36 18.27 7.05
CA THR A 394 6.61 16.90 7.56
C THR A 394 7.32 16.05 6.50
N PRO A 395 8.17 15.08 6.88
CA PRO A 395 8.77 14.13 5.95
C PRO A 395 7.72 13.36 5.14
N ILE A 396 8.01 13.03 3.88
CA ILE A 396 7.09 12.28 3.00
C ILE A 396 6.69 10.94 3.64
N ASN A 397 7.63 10.25 4.27
CA ASN A 397 7.38 8.97 4.94
C ASN A 397 6.31 9.08 6.05
N PHE A 398 6.19 10.24 6.71
CA PHE A 398 5.16 10.45 7.72
C PHE A 398 3.77 10.62 7.11
N LEU A 399 3.67 11.15 5.89
CA LEU A 399 2.39 11.26 5.19
C LEU A 399 1.80 9.88 4.85
N LEU A 400 2.67 8.89 4.64
CA LEU A 400 2.28 7.51 4.35
C LEU A 400 2.04 6.69 5.61
N ASN A 401 2.83 6.87 6.66
CA ASN A 401 2.78 5.97 7.84
C ASN A 401 2.04 6.57 9.05
N ARG A 402 1.79 7.87 9.09
CA ARG A 402 1.13 8.56 10.21
C ARG A 402 -0.21 9.17 9.79
N GLY A 403 -1.03 9.51 10.79
CA GLY A 403 -2.33 10.15 10.61
C GLY A 403 -2.24 11.65 10.34
N GLN A 404 -3.39 12.35 10.38
CA GLN A 404 -3.43 13.80 10.11
C GLN A 404 -2.85 14.65 11.27
N MET A 405 -2.87 14.15 12.51
CA MET A 405 -2.45 14.92 13.70
C MET A 405 -1.01 15.43 13.62
N ILE A 406 -0.08 14.64 13.08
CA ILE A 406 1.34 15.01 12.97
C ILE A 406 1.54 16.24 12.08
N LYS A 407 0.67 16.44 11.09
CA LYS A 407 0.72 17.56 10.15
C LYS A 407 0.41 18.87 10.88
N VAL A 408 -0.67 18.86 11.66
CA VAL A 408 -1.10 20.00 12.46
C VAL A 408 -0.10 20.27 13.59
N GLN A 409 0.41 19.22 14.24
CA GLN A 409 1.43 19.36 15.28
C GLN A 409 2.71 20.01 14.74
N SER A 410 3.20 19.60 13.57
CA SER A 410 4.36 20.23 12.92
C SER A 410 4.14 21.73 12.67
N GLN A 411 2.97 22.09 12.11
CA GLN A 411 2.62 23.49 11.85
C GLN A 411 2.49 24.30 13.15
N LEU A 412 1.85 23.73 14.17
CA LEU A 412 1.68 24.36 15.48
C LEU A 412 3.02 24.59 16.16
N LEU A 413 3.93 23.61 16.16
CA LEU A 413 5.26 23.75 16.76
C LEU A 413 6.11 24.80 16.03
N ARG A 414 6.07 24.83 14.69
CA ARG A 414 6.76 25.87 13.91
C ARG A 414 6.23 27.27 14.26
N LYS A 415 4.91 27.43 14.33
CA LYS A 415 4.30 28.73 14.67
C LYS A 415 4.54 29.11 16.13
N ALA A 416 4.46 28.15 17.04
CA ALA A 416 4.77 28.35 18.46
C ALA A 416 6.23 28.83 18.63
N GLY A 417 7.19 28.20 17.95
CA GLY A 417 8.59 28.62 17.99
C GLY A 417 8.82 30.04 17.48
N GLN A 418 8.12 30.46 16.41
CA GLN A 418 8.17 31.84 15.91
C GLN A 418 7.59 32.86 16.88
N CYS A 419 6.58 32.48 17.65
CA CYS A 419 5.87 33.36 18.58
C CYS A 419 6.34 33.22 20.04
N GLY A 420 7.41 32.45 20.32
CA GLY A 420 7.94 32.26 21.66
C GLY A 420 7.06 31.42 22.60
N PHE A 421 6.26 30.50 22.07
CA PHE A 421 5.43 29.57 22.87
C PHE A 421 6.09 28.20 23.01
N VAL A 422 5.81 27.56 24.16
CA VAL A 422 6.18 26.16 24.44
C VAL A 422 4.91 25.33 24.48
N MET A 423 4.90 24.20 23.75
CA MET A 423 3.79 23.25 23.78
C MET A 423 3.91 22.34 25.01
N PRO A 424 2.89 22.25 25.88
CA PRO A 424 2.93 21.38 27.04
C PRO A 424 2.75 19.90 26.64
N THR A 425 3.36 19.00 27.41
CA THR A 425 3.14 17.55 27.30
C THR A 425 2.07 17.14 28.31
N GLN A 426 0.83 16.95 27.86
CA GLN A 426 -0.25 16.44 28.70
C GLN A 426 -0.31 14.91 28.58
N LYS A 427 -0.37 14.20 29.72
CA LYS A 427 -0.67 12.76 29.71
C LYS A 427 -2.16 12.60 29.43
N THR A 428 -2.49 12.08 28.26
CA THR A 428 -3.87 11.88 27.83
C THR A 428 -4.43 10.64 28.52
N GLU A 429 -5.12 10.80 29.64
CA GLU A 429 -6.08 9.80 30.08
C GLU A 429 -7.28 9.86 29.13
N ALA A 430 -7.87 8.71 28.80
CA ALA A 430 -9.04 8.65 27.93
C ALA A 430 -10.24 9.31 28.64
N ALA A 431 -10.33 10.64 28.56
CA ALA A 431 -11.45 11.37 29.09
C ALA A 431 -12.72 10.98 28.32
N ASP A 432 -13.70 10.42 29.03
CA ASP A 432 -14.94 9.85 28.50
C ASP A 432 -15.98 10.92 28.07
N GLY A 433 -15.53 12.16 27.87
CA GLY A 433 -16.36 13.29 27.53
C GLY A 433 -16.70 13.34 26.06
N LYS A 434 -17.86 12.80 25.66
CA LYS A 434 -18.47 13.14 24.36
C LYS A 434 -19.02 14.56 24.43
N PHE A 435 -18.58 15.42 23.52
CA PHE A 435 -19.15 16.76 23.35
C PHE A 435 -20.18 16.76 22.23
N ASP A 436 -21.11 17.72 22.28
CA ASP A 436 -22.11 17.87 21.23
C ASP A 436 -21.49 18.22 19.88
N GLY A 437 -21.78 17.38 18.88
CA GLY A 437 -21.38 17.61 17.50
C GLY A 437 -22.17 18.71 16.80
N ALA A 438 -22.08 18.73 15.47
CA ALA A 438 -22.87 19.62 14.62
C ALA A 438 -24.37 19.34 14.71
N THR A 439 -25.20 20.37 14.56
CA THR A 439 -26.64 20.21 14.34
C THR A 439 -26.89 19.83 12.89
N VAL A 440 -27.77 18.85 12.71
CA VAL A 440 -28.41 18.54 11.43
C VAL A 440 -29.88 18.89 11.60
N LEU A 441 -30.35 19.87 10.81
CA LEU A 441 -31.75 20.28 10.85
C LEU A 441 -32.65 19.10 10.47
N GLU A 442 -33.83 19.02 11.07
CA GLU A 442 -34.79 17.97 10.70
C GLU A 442 -35.21 18.15 9.23
N PRO A 443 -35.01 17.12 8.38
CA PRO A 443 -35.38 17.20 6.98
C PRO A 443 -36.90 17.18 6.84
N ARG A 444 -37.43 18.06 5.99
CA ARG A 444 -38.78 17.89 5.45
C ARG A 444 -38.69 16.86 4.33
N THR A 445 -38.94 15.59 4.66
CA THR A 445 -38.80 14.49 3.69
C THR A 445 -39.86 14.58 2.61
N GLY A 446 -39.47 14.41 1.36
CA GLY A 446 -40.37 14.59 0.23
C GLY A 446 -39.67 14.59 -1.12
N PHE A 447 -40.49 14.50 -2.16
CA PHE A 447 -40.08 14.78 -3.53
C PHE A 447 -40.41 16.24 -3.88
N TYR A 448 -39.38 16.97 -4.29
CA TYR A 448 -39.45 18.39 -4.65
C TYR A 448 -39.19 18.53 -6.16
N PRO A 449 -40.24 18.71 -6.98
CA PRO A 449 -40.06 18.95 -8.41
C PRO A 449 -39.47 20.34 -8.70
N GLN A 450 -39.66 21.28 -7.78
CA GLN A 450 -39.18 22.65 -7.88
C GLN A 450 -37.69 22.78 -7.52
N PRO A 451 -36.98 23.78 -8.07
CA PRO A 451 -35.64 24.17 -7.69
C PRO A 451 -35.43 24.38 -6.17
N ILE A 452 -34.41 23.72 -5.63
CA ILE A 452 -33.93 23.91 -4.25
C ILE A 452 -32.51 24.49 -4.30
N ALA A 453 -32.34 25.72 -3.82
CA ALA A 453 -31.03 26.36 -3.73
C ALA A 453 -30.25 25.85 -2.52
N THR A 454 -28.96 25.57 -2.69
CA THR A 454 -28.06 25.15 -1.61
C THR A 454 -27.07 26.27 -1.33
N LEU A 455 -27.08 26.74 -0.09
CA LEU A 455 -26.14 27.74 0.44
C LEU A 455 -25.18 27.03 1.38
N ASP A 456 -23.87 27.21 1.20
CA ASP A 456 -22.83 26.51 1.97
C ASP A 456 -21.82 27.50 2.58
N PHE A 457 -21.38 27.26 3.81
CA PHE A 457 -20.40 28.10 4.48
C PHE A 457 -18.98 27.79 3.99
N ALA A 458 -18.30 28.82 3.47
CA ALA A 458 -16.93 28.67 2.99
C ALA A 458 -15.96 28.38 4.15
N SER A 459 -15.58 27.11 4.31
CA SER A 459 -14.68 26.63 5.37
C SER A 459 -15.19 26.98 6.77
N LEU A 460 -16.43 26.56 7.10
CA LEU A 460 -17.14 26.90 8.34
C LEU A 460 -16.27 26.91 9.61
N TYR A 461 -15.73 25.76 10.01
CA TYR A 461 -14.98 25.65 11.28
C TYR A 461 -13.70 26.49 11.31
N PRO A 462 -12.82 26.45 10.28
CA PRO A 462 -11.72 27.41 10.18
C PRO A 462 -12.16 28.87 10.32
N SER A 463 -13.25 29.26 9.67
CA SER A 463 -13.77 30.63 9.68
C SER A 463 -14.27 31.04 11.07
N ILE A 464 -14.98 30.16 11.79
CA ILE A 464 -15.41 30.38 13.19
C ILE A 464 -14.19 30.57 14.11
N MET A 465 -13.19 29.70 14.00
CA MET A 465 -11.98 29.78 14.83
C MET A 465 -11.24 31.10 14.64
N MET A 466 -11.15 31.60 13.39
CA MET A 466 -10.52 32.88 13.08
C MET A 466 -11.38 34.07 13.57
N ALA A 467 -12.68 34.08 13.25
CA ALA A 467 -13.57 35.20 13.55
C ALA A 467 -13.69 35.46 15.07
N HIS A 468 -13.71 34.40 15.88
CA HIS A 468 -13.84 34.49 17.34
C HIS A 468 -12.52 34.25 18.09
N ASN A 469 -11.38 34.25 17.38
CA ASN A 469 -10.03 34.11 17.95
C ASN A 469 -9.86 32.88 18.88
N LEU A 470 -10.43 31.74 18.50
CA LEU A 470 -10.44 30.51 19.30
C LEU A 470 -9.09 29.79 19.21
N CYS A 471 -8.37 29.69 20.32
CA CYS A 471 -7.05 29.07 20.38
C CYS A 471 -6.69 28.62 21.80
N TYR A 472 -5.77 27.66 21.91
CA TYR A 472 -5.19 27.24 23.20
C TYR A 472 -4.63 28.42 24.02
N CYS A 473 -3.96 29.37 23.37
CA CYS A 473 -3.31 30.51 24.05
C CYS A 473 -4.24 31.71 24.30
N THR A 474 -5.52 31.61 23.91
CA THR A 474 -6.55 32.63 24.15
C THR A 474 -7.67 32.13 25.04
N LEU A 475 -7.73 30.82 25.34
CA LEU A 475 -8.66 30.22 26.29
C LEU A 475 -8.40 30.74 27.70
N LEU A 476 -9.47 31.21 28.36
CA LEU A 476 -9.45 31.73 29.73
C LEU A 476 -10.19 30.77 30.66
N LYS A 477 -9.64 30.60 31.86
CA LYS A 477 -10.37 29.96 32.95
C LYS A 477 -11.34 30.97 33.59
N PRO A 478 -12.47 30.53 34.18
CA PRO A 478 -13.47 31.43 34.77
C PRO A 478 -12.90 32.41 35.81
N GLU A 479 -11.86 32.03 36.54
CA GLU A 479 -11.21 32.89 37.53
C GLU A 479 -10.49 34.08 36.88
N GLN A 480 -9.91 33.88 35.70
CA GLN A 480 -9.14 34.88 34.96
C GLN A 480 -10.03 35.94 34.29
N VAL A 481 -11.33 35.67 34.19
CA VAL A 481 -12.31 36.59 33.58
C VAL A 481 -12.64 37.74 34.55
N ARG A 482 -12.50 37.54 35.86
CA ARG A 482 -12.87 38.54 36.88
C ARG A 482 -12.06 39.83 36.77
N ASP A 483 -10.82 39.72 36.29
CA ASP A 483 -9.88 40.83 36.17
C ASP A 483 -9.92 41.50 34.77
N LEU A 484 -10.84 41.09 33.90
CA LEU A 484 -10.94 41.55 32.51
C LEU A 484 -12.27 42.27 32.24
N GLN A 485 -12.22 43.33 31.44
CA GLN A 485 -13.43 44.02 30.98
C GLN A 485 -14.18 43.18 29.92
N SER A 486 -15.49 43.39 29.79
CA SER A 486 -16.35 42.63 28.87
C SER A 486 -15.92 42.77 27.41
N GLU A 487 -15.30 43.90 27.06
CA GLU A 487 -14.82 44.20 25.72
C GLU A 487 -13.57 43.41 25.34
N GLU A 488 -12.88 42.79 26.31
CA GLU A 488 -11.59 42.11 26.12
C GLU A 488 -11.70 40.61 25.85
N TYR A 489 -12.86 40.02 26.14
CA TYR A 489 -13.12 38.60 25.93
C TYR A 489 -14.40 38.35 25.14
N THR A 490 -14.51 37.15 24.58
CA THR A 490 -15.71 36.62 23.91
C THR A 490 -16.22 35.45 24.74
N LYS A 491 -17.49 35.53 25.16
CA LYS A 491 -18.20 34.40 25.76
C LYS A 491 -18.86 33.59 24.66
N THR A 492 -18.57 32.31 24.61
CA THR A 492 -19.13 31.40 23.61
C THR A 492 -20.50 30.88 24.06
N PRO A 493 -21.36 30.34 23.17
CA PRO A 493 -22.71 29.95 23.56
C PRO A 493 -22.74 28.72 24.51
N ASN A 494 -21.68 27.92 24.54
CA ASN A 494 -21.44 26.86 25.53
C ASN A 494 -20.81 27.36 26.85
N GLY A 495 -20.58 28.66 27.01
CA GLY A 495 -20.12 29.27 28.27
C GLY A 495 -18.60 29.32 28.49
N CYS A 496 -17.79 29.03 27.47
CA CYS A 496 -16.33 29.21 27.53
C CYS A 496 -15.95 30.67 27.26
N TYR A 497 -14.75 31.07 27.70
CA TYR A 497 -14.24 32.44 27.57
C TYR A 497 -12.93 32.45 26.78
N PHE A 498 -12.84 33.34 25.78
CA PHE A 498 -11.65 33.52 24.94
C PHE A 498 -11.25 34.99 24.84
N LEU A 499 -9.96 35.30 24.90
CA LEU A 499 -9.45 36.66 24.67
C LEU A 499 -9.72 37.12 23.24
N LYS A 500 -10.09 38.40 23.08
CA LYS A 500 -10.19 39.02 21.75
C LYS A 500 -8.82 39.26 21.13
N SER A 501 -8.81 39.36 19.80
CA SER A 501 -7.60 39.57 18.99
C SER A 501 -6.87 40.88 19.29
N SER A 502 -7.56 41.88 19.85
CA SER A 502 -6.99 43.16 20.30
C SER A 502 -5.97 43.00 21.43
N ARG A 503 -6.14 42.01 22.30
CA ARG A 503 -5.19 41.71 23.39
C ARG A 503 -4.13 40.69 22.95
N ARG A 504 -4.56 39.61 22.32
CA ARG A 504 -3.66 38.54 21.87
C ARG A 504 -4.25 37.82 20.67
N ARG A 505 -3.48 37.71 19.59
CA ARG A 505 -3.85 36.86 18.46
C ARG A 505 -3.52 35.40 18.76
N GLY A 506 -4.48 34.51 18.52
CA GLY A 506 -4.32 33.07 18.71
C GLY A 506 -3.39 32.45 17.66
N LEU A 507 -2.64 31.41 18.06
CA LEU A 507 -1.80 30.61 17.15
C LEU A 507 -2.62 29.90 16.06
N LEU A 508 -3.76 29.27 16.43
CA LEU A 508 -4.61 28.55 15.47
C LEU A 508 -5.22 29.49 14.41
N PRO A 509 -5.81 30.65 14.77
CA PRO A 509 -6.21 31.66 13.79
C PRO A 509 -5.11 32.04 12.81
N MET A 510 -3.88 32.31 13.30
CA MET A 510 -2.76 32.68 12.43
C MET A 510 -2.39 31.56 11.43
N ILE A 511 -2.37 30.30 11.88
CA ILE A 511 -2.10 29.14 11.01
C ILE A 511 -3.21 29.01 9.95
N LEU A 512 -4.48 29.15 10.35
CA LEU A 512 -5.62 29.04 9.45
C LEU A 512 -5.63 30.16 8.39
N GLU A 513 -5.33 31.39 8.79
CA GLU A 513 -5.19 32.52 7.85
C GLU A 513 -4.12 32.24 6.79
N GLU A 514 -2.94 31.76 7.19
CA GLU A 514 -1.85 31.41 6.29
C GLU A 514 -2.25 30.29 5.31
N LEU A 515 -2.88 29.23 5.82
CA LEU A 515 -3.33 28.09 5.03
C LEU A 515 -4.41 28.50 4.01
N LEU A 516 -5.41 29.28 4.43
CA LEU A 516 -6.50 29.72 3.56
C LEU A 516 -6.02 30.75 2.54
N ALA A 517 -5.14 31.68 2.93
CA ALA A 517 -4.54 32.63 2.00
C ALA A 517 -3.68 31.91 0.94
N ALA A 518 -2.88 30.93 1.36
CA ALA A 518 -2.12 30.08 0.44
C ALA A 518 -3.05 29.28 -0.50
N ARG A 519 -4.18 28.77 0.02
CA ARG A 519 -5.17 28.04 -0.79
C ARG A 519 -5.81 28.95 -1.83
N LYS A 520 -6.14 30.19 -1.47
CA LYS A 520 -6.69 31.18 -2.39
C LYS A 520 -5.70 31.48 -3.52
N ARG A 521 -4.42 31.68 -3.20
CA ARG A 521 -3.35 31.85 -4.21
C ARG A 521 -3.21 30.63 -5.12
N ALA A 522 -3.23 29.43 -4.56
CA ALA A 522 -3.16 28.18 -5.34
C ALA A 522 -4.36 28.02 -6.30
N LYS A 523 -5.59 28.31 -5.85
CA LYS A 523 -6.79 28.28 -6.71
C LYS A 523 -6.71 29.32 -7.83
N LYS A 524 -6.22 30.54 -7.55
CA LYS A 524 -6.03 31.59 -8.57
C LYS A 524 -5.03 31.16 -9.63
N ALA A 525 -3.84 30.71 -9.21
CA ALA A 525 -2.83 30.21 -10.13
C ALA A 525 -3.33 29.00 -10.95
N MET A 526 -4.16 28.13 -10.36
CA MET A 526 -4.74 26.98 -11.04
C MET A 526 -5.74 27.38 -12.14
N ALA A 527 -6.46 28.49 -11.95
CA ALA A 527 -7.37 29.02 -12.96
C ALA A 527 -6.62 29.69 -14.12
N GLU A 528 -5.46 30.30 -13.83
CA GLU A 528 -4.58 30.94 -14.82
C GLU A 528 -3.70 29.94 -15.60
N ALA A 529 -3.48 28.74 -15.04
CA ALA A 529 -2.65 27.71 -15.65
C ALA A 529 -3.30 27.05 -16.88
N THR A 530 -2.59 27.08 -18.00
CA THR A 530 -2.97 26.43 -19.27
C THR A 530 -2.47 24.99 -19.36
N ASP A 531 -1.26 24.73 -18.85
CA ASP A 531 -0.62 23.41 -18.88
C ASP A 531 -1.33 22.40 -17.95
N PRO A 532 -1.73 21.21 -18.46
CA PRO A 532 -2.42 20.20 -17.67
C PRO A 532 -1.64 19.72 -16.44
N LEU A 533 -0.31 19.58 -16.54
CA LEU A 533 0.52 19.12 -15.43
C LEU A 533 0.56 20.17 -14.32
N THR A 534 0.84 21.43 -14.67
CA THR A 534 0.84 22.57 -13.76
C THR A 534 -0.50 22.74 -13.05
N LYS A 535 -1.60 22.64 -13.80
CA LYS A 535 -2.96 22.70 -13.24
C LYS A 535 -3.20 21.59 -12.22
N SER A 536 -2.66 20.40 -12.48
CA SER A 536 -2.79 19.24 -11.60
C SER A 536 -1.97 19.38 -10.32
N VAL A 537 -0.73 19.86 -10.42
CA VAL A 537 0.13 20.18 -9.26
C VAL A 537 -0.55 21.23 -8.36
N LEU A 538 -1.11 22.28 -8.96
CA LEU A 538 -1.81 23.33 -8.23
C LEU A 538 -3.12 22.82 -7.59
N ASN A 539 -3.80 21.88 -8.23
CA ASN A 539 -4.94 21.19 -7.63
C ASN A 539 -4.51 20.33 -6.43
N GLY A 540 -3.43 19.57 -6.54
CA GLY A 540 -2.85 18.82 -5.43
C GLY A 540 -2.52 19.73 -4.24
N ARG A 541 -1.89 20.87 -4.50
CA ARG A 541 -1.56 21.89 -3.50
C ARG A 541 -2.82 22.48 -2.83
N GLN A 542 -3.86 22.84 -3.58
CA GLN A 542 -5.07 23.41 -2.97
C GLN A 542 -5.83 22.37 -2.11
N LEU A 543 -5.84 21.10 -2.52
CA LEU A 543 -6.42 20.01 -1.74
C LEU A 543 -5.63 19.78 -0.44
N ALA A 544 -4.30 19.79 -0.50
CA ALA A 544 -3.44 19.66 0.67
C ALA A 544 -3.69 20.75 1.71
N LEU A 545 -3.83 22.00 1.24
CA LEU A 545 -4.15 23.15 2.07
C LEU A 545 -5.56 23.04 2.69
N LYS A 546 -6.55 22.57 1.91
CA LYS A 546 -7.92 22.31 2.40
C LYS A 546 -7.92 21.27 3.53
N ILE A 547 -7.26 20.13 3.30
CA ILE A 547 -7.21 19.02 4.26
C ILE A 547 -6.51 19.47 5.54
N SER A 548 -5.40 20.20 5.40
CA SER A 548 -4.66 20.72 6.56
C SER A 548 -5.52 21.68 7.38
N ALA A 549 -6.20 22.64 6.75
CA ALA A 549 -7.07 23.60 7.43
C ALA A 549 -8.22 22.91 8.18
N ASN A 550 -8.89 21.93 7.56
CA ASN A 550 -9.97 21.17 8.21
C ASN A 550 -9.45 20.29 9.36
N SER A 551 -8.20 19.82 9.25
CA SER A 551 -7.58 18.98 10.29
C SER A 551 -7.23 19.75 11.56
N VAL A 552 -7.06 21.09 11.49
CA VAL A 552 -6.76 21.93 12.67
C VAL A 552 -7.86 21.82 13.72
N TYR A 553 -9.14 21.89 13.31
CA TYR A 553 -10.27 21.65 14.21
C TYR A 553 -10.28 20.21 14.73
N GLY A 554 -10.07 19.23 13.86
CA GLY A 554 -10.03 17.81 14.28
C GLY A 554 -8.94 17.52 15.31
N PHE A 555 -7.83 18.27 15.27
CA PHE A 555 -6.74 18.16 16.23
C PHE A 555 -7.14 18.64 17.64
N THR A 556 -7.95 19.71 17.76
CA THR A 556 -8.43 20.17 19.07
C THR A 556 -9.45 19.21 19.68
N GLY A 557 -10.24 18.52 18.85
CA GLY A 557 -11.33 17.63 19.31
C GLY A 557 -10.92 16.17 19.55
N ALA A 558 -9.69 15.79 19.23
CA ALA A 558 -9.22 14.42 19.35
C ALA A 558 -8.94 14.05 20.81
N THR A 559 -9.89 13.37 21.47
CA THR A 559 -9.74 12.90 22.86
C THR A 559 -8.53 12.00 23.07
N VAL A 560 -8.20 11.17 22.08
CA VAL A 560 -6.94 10.40 22.02
C VAL A 560 -5.98 11.15 21.11
N GLY A 561 -5.23 12.09 21.68
CA GLY A 561 -4.33 12.96 20.92
C GLY A 561 -3.24 13.58 21.80
N VAL A 562 -2.38 14.39 21.17
CA VAL A 562 -1.22 15.03 21.82
C VAL A 562 -1.64 16.25 22.66
N LEU A 563 -2.66 16.99 22.22
CA LEU A 563 -3.12 18.21 22.88
C LEU A 563 -4.64 18.41 22.71
N PRO A 564 -5.49 17.52 23.28
CA PRO A 564 -6.93 17.70 23.24
C PRO A 564 -7.36 18.98 23.95
N CYS A 565 -8.34 19.68 23.38
CA CYS A 565 -9.05 20.78 24.03
C CYS A 565 -10.51 20.79 23.58
N LEU A 566 -11.35 20.14 24.39
CA LEU A 566 -12.78 20.01 24.13
C LEU A 566 -13.51 21.35 24.21
N ASP A 567 -13.01 22.31 25.00
CA ASP A 567 -13.58 23.65 25.12
C ASP A 567 -13.58 24.38 23.77
N ILE A 568 -12.46 24.32 23.03
CA ILE A 568 -12.38 24.90 21.67
C ILE A 568 -13.34 24.19 20.73
N SER A 569 -13.31 22.85 20.75
CA SER A 569 -14.07 22.03 19.79
C SER A 569 -15.57 22.16 19.97
N SER A 570 -16.04 22.18 21.23
CA SER A 570 -17.43 22.40 21.59
C SER A 570 -17.88 23.84 21.36
N SER A 571 -16.99 24.83 21.52
CA SER A 571 -17.29 26.23 21.19
C SER A 571 -17.49 26.40 19.68
N VAL A 572 -16.64 25.76 18.86
CA VAL A 572 -16.77 25.79 17.39
C VAL A 572 -18.07 25.16 16.93
N THR A 573 -18.44 23.98 17.46
CA THR A 573 -19.71 23.34 17.08
C THR A 573 -20.89 24.15 17.58
N SER A 574 -20.82 24.73 18.79
CA SER A 574 -21.86 25.61 19.34
C SER A 574 -22.12 26.82 18.45
N PHE A 575 -21.08 27.55 18.01
CA PHE A 575 -21.23 28.63 17.04
C PHE A 575 -21.80 28.13 15.70
N GLY A 576 -21.35 26.97 15.21
CA GLY A 576 -21.91 26.39 13.99
C GLY A 576 -23.42 26.17 14.08
N ARG A 577 -23.91 25.67 15.22
CA ARG A 577 -25.34 25.47 15.48
C ARG A 577 -26.11 26.80 15.44
N THR A 578 -25.63 27.81 16.19
CA THR A 578 -26.31 29.12 16.23
C THR A 578 -26.29 29.83 14.89
N MET A 579 -25.23 29.66 14.09
CA MET A 579 -25.11 30.23 12.75
C MET A 579 -26.10 29.62 11.75
N ILE A 580 -26.31 28.30 11.78
CA ILE A 580 -27.32 27.64 10.93
C ILE A 580 -28.72 28.11 11.30
N ASP A 581 -29.04 28.15 12.61
CA ASP A 581 -30.36 28.58 13.06
C ASP A 581 -30.63 30.05 12.70
N HIS A 582 -29.62 30.93 12.85
CA HIS A 582 -29.71 32.32 12.41
C HIS A 582 -29.88 32.43 10.89
N THR A 583 -29.13 31.65 10.10
CA THR A 583 -29.27 31.60 8.63
C THR A 583 -30.67 31.19 8.23
N LYS A 584 -31.22 30.16 8.88
CA LYS A 584 -32.59 29.70 8.65
C LYS A 584 -33.61 30.80 8.92
N GLN A 585 -33.54 31.45 10.08
CA GLN A 585 -34.45 32.55 10.44
C GLN A 585 -34.35 33.69 9.43
N MET A 586 -33.13 34.16 9.14
CA MET A 586 -32.90 35.26 8.20
C MET A 586 -33.44 34.98 6.80
N VAL A 587 -33.26 33.77 6.27
CA VAL A 587 -33.77 33.40 4.95
C VAL A 587 -35.30 33.40 4.94
N GLN A 588 -35.93 32.78 5.95
CA GLN A 588 -37.39 32.68 6.01
C GLN A 588 -38.07 34.03 6.28
N GLU A 589 -37.44 34.92 7.05
CA GLU A 589 -37.99 36.25 7.38
C GLU A 589 -37.77 37.29 6.29
N ASN A 590 -36.73 37.17 5.47
CA ASN A 590 -36.41 38.18 4.43
C ASN A 590 -36.99 37.84 3.06
N PHE A 591 -37.12 36.55 2.74
CA PHE A 591 -37.67 36.10 1.46
C PHE A 591 -39.10 35.61 1.67
N CYS A 592 -40.00 36.55 1.97
CA CYS A 592 -41.42 36.29 2.21
C CYS A 592 -42.32 37.21 1.37
N ILE A 593 -43.60 36.84 1.24
CA ILE A 593 -44.59 37.59 0.46
C ILE A 593 -44.75 39.02 1.01
N GLU A 594 -44.69 39.19 2.34
CA GLU A 594 -44.80 40.49 2.99
C GLU A 594 -43.69 41.48 2.58
N LYS A 595 -42.52 40.97 2.20
CA LYS A 595 -41.37 41.77 1.71
C LYS A 595 -41.33 41.92 0.19
N GLY A 596 -42.39 41.51 -0.50
CA GLY A 596 -42.55 41.69 -1.95
C GLY A 596 -42.00 40.55 -2.81
N TYR A 597 -41.67 39.39 -2.23
CA TYR A 597 -41.29 38.20 -2.98
C TYR A 597 -42.53 37.41 -3.43
N ALA A 598 -42.38 36.60 -4.49
CA ALA A 598 -43.50 35.84 -5.05
C ALA A 598 -44.04 34.76 -4.10
N HIS A 599 -43.18 34.19 -3.26
CA HIS A 599 -43.50 33.09 -2.35
C HIS A 599 -42.71 33.21 -1.04
N ASP A 600 -43.19 32.51 -0.01
CA ASP A 600 -42.44 32.37 1.24
C ASP A 600 -41.35 31.31 1.11
N ALA A 601 -40.11 31.72 1.37
CA ALA A 601 -38.97 30.83 1.36
C ALA A 601 -38.99 29.91 2.58
N GLU A 602 -38.62 28.65 2.33
CA GLU A 602 -38.64 27.62 3.36
C GLU A 602 -37.33 26.84 3.36
N VAL A 603 -36.70 26.72 4.52
CA VAL A 603 -35.54 25.83 4.70
C VAL A 603 -36.02 24.41 4.91
N ILE A 604 -35.81 23.56 3.91
CA ILE A 604 -36.27 22.16 3.92
C ILE A 604 -35.26 21.20 4.55
N TYR A 605 -33.97 21.57 4.55
CA TYR A 605 -32.91 20.77 5.14
C TYR A 605 -31.67 21.60 5.45
N GLY A 606 -30.85 21.13 6.39
CA GLY A 606 -29.51 21.65 6.62
C GLY A 606 -28.60 20.59 7.24
N ASP A 607 -27.39 20.46 6.69
CA ASP A 607 -26.37 19.52 7.16
C ASP A 607 -25.11 20.30 7.51
N THR A 608 -24.93 20.63 8.79
CA THR A 608 -23.72 21.21 9.40
C THR A 608 -23.23 22.55 8.85
N ASP A 609 -22.87 22.62 7.57
CA ASP A 609 -22.33 23.78 6.86
C ASP A 609 -23.23 24.25 5.73
N SER A 610 -24.21 23.44 5.32
CA SER A 610 -25.12 23.74 4.22
C SER A 610 -26.57 23.90 4.66
N VAL A 611 -27.27 24.81 3.99
CA VAL A 611 -28.71 25.08 4.14
C VAL A 611 -29.37 24.98 2.77
N MET A 612 -30.44 24.19 2.69
CA MET A 612 -31.20 23.95 1.46
C MET A 612 -32.54 24.69 1.54
N VAL A 613 -32.70 25.65 0.64
CA VAL A 613 -33.80 26.62 0.64
C VAL A 613 -34.70 26.37 -0.56
N LYS A 614 -36.00 26.26 -0.29
CA LYS A 614 -37.06 26.28 -1.28
C LYS A 614 -37.59 27.70 -1.39
N PHE A 615 -37.30 28.40 -2.49
CA PHE A 615 -37.83 29.74 -2.77
C PHE A 615 -39.23 29.73 -3.42
N GLY A 616 -39.73 28.55 -3.83
CA GLY A 616 -41.06 28.40 -4.43
C GLY A 616 -41.15 28.69 -5.93
N VAL A 617 -40.10 29.25 -6.53
CA VAL A 617 -40.01 29.49 -7.99
C VAL A 617 -39.77 28.18 -8.76
N ASP A 618 -40.34 28.07 -9.96
CA ASP A 618 -40.16 26.91 -10.83
C ASP A 618 -38.93 27.02 -11.75
N ASP A 619 -38.42 28.24 -11.96
CA ASP A 619 -37.26 28.50 -12.82
C ASP A 619 -35.92 28.35 -12.09
N VAL A 620 -34.97 27.66 -12.72
CA VAL A 620 -33.64 27.41 -12.15
C VAL A 620 -32.81 28.69 -12.12
N ALA A 621 -32.89 29.54 -13.16
CA ALA A 621 -32.09 30.76 -13.21
C ALA A 621 -32.51 31.75 -12.11
N GLU A 622 -33.82 31.89 -11.90
CA GLU A 622 -34.33 32.72 -10.81
C GLU A 622 -34.00 32.15 -9.42
N ALA A 623 -34.07 30.82 -9.23
CA ALA A 623 -33.64 30.19 -7.99
C ALA A 623 -32.14 30.42 -7.69
N MET A 624 -31.28 30.43 -8.74
CA MET A 624 -29.87 30.76 -8.60
C MET A 624 -29.67 32.23 -8.21
N ARG A 625 -30.43 33.16 -8.81
CA ARG A 625 -30.39 34.59 -8.49
C ARG A 625 -30.77 34.85 -7.03
N LEU A 626 -31.91 34.29 -6.60
CA LEU A 626 -32.39 34.39 -5.20
C LEU A 626 -31.43 33.71 -4.22
N GLY A 627 -30.84 32.57 -4.61
CA GLY A 627 -29.82 31.89 -3.81
C GLY A 627 -28.58 32.76 -3.60
N GLN A 628 -28.11 33.46 -4.63
CA GLN A 628 -26.98 34.39 -4.53
C GLN A 628 -27.33 35.60 -3.66
N GLU A 629 -28.51 36.19 -3.86
CA GLU A 629 -29.02 37.31 -3.05
C GLU A 629 -29.12 36.94 -1.56
N ALA A 630 -29.65 35.75 -1.26
CA ALA A 630 -29.74 35.23 0.11
C ALA A 630 -28.35 34.98 0.72
N ALA A 631 -27.42 34.41 -0.05
CA ALA A 631 -26.05 34.18 0.40
C ALA A 631 -25.34 35.49 0.79
N ASP A 632 -25.49 36.54 -0.03
CA ASP A 632 -24.87 37.84 0.21
C ASP A 632 -25.51 38.58 1.39
N LEU A 633 -26.85 38.55 1.50
CA LEU A 633 -27.58 39.13 2.63
C LEU A 633 -27.17 38.50 3.96
N VAL A 634 -27.16 37.17 4.04
CA VAL A 634 -26.81 36.46 5.28
C VAL A 634 -25.32 36.61 5.58
N SER A 635 -24.45 36.62 4.56
CA SER A 635 -23.03 36.86 4.78
C SER A 635 -22.72 38.21 5.43
N ALA A 636 -23.54 39.23 5.19
CA ALA A 636 -23.35 40.56 5.76
C ALA A 636 -23.62 40.63 7.27
N THR A 637 -24.36 39.68 7.85
CA THR A 637 -24.67 39.67 9.30
C THR A 637 -23.57 39.02 10.15
N PHE A 638 -22.68 38.24 9.53
CA PHE A 638 -21.62 37.53 10.24
C PHE A 638 -20.29 38.30 10.31
N ALA A 639 -19.50 38.00 11.34
CA ALA A 639 -18.15 38.54 11.49
C ALA A 639 -17.21 37.98 10.40
N LYS A 640 -16.42 38.85 9.77
CA LYS A 640 -15.38 38.43 8.81
C LYS A 640 -14.38 37.48 9.49
N PRO A 641 -13.92 36.39 8.86
CA PRO A 641 -14.07 36.03 7.44
C PRO A 641 -15.21 35.03 7.14
N ILE A 642 -16.21 34.90 8.03
CA ILE A 642 -17.36 34.01 7.79
C ILE A 642 -18.12 34.51 6.56
N LYS A 643 -18.37 33.60 5.61
CA LYS A 643 -19.10 33.88 4.39
C LYS A 643 -19.94 32.67 4.00
N LEU A 644 -21.20 32.92 3.68
CA LEU A 644 -22.11 31.96 3.05
C LEU A 644 -22.02 32.15 1.53
N GLU A 645 -21.91 31.06 0.79
CA GLU A 645 -21.81 31.09 -0.67
C GLU A 645 -22.94 30.27 -1.29
N PHE A 646 -23.51 30.79 -2.37
CA PHE A 646 -24.37 29.98 -3.22
C PHE A 646 -23.51 28.94 -3.93
N GLU A 647 -23.86 27.65 -3.79
CA GLU A 647 -23.08 26.56 -4.38
C GLU A 647 -23.74 26.00 -5.63
N LYS A 648 -25.06 25.75 -5.57
CA LYS A 648 -25.81 24.96 -6.57
C LYS A 648 -27.31 25.03 -6.36
N VAL A 649 -28.05 24.59 -7.37
CA VAL A 649 -29.48 24.26 -7.30
C VAL A 649 -29.70 22.76 -7.56
N TYR A 650 -30.61 22.15 -6.80
CA TYR A 650 -31.15 20.83 -7.13
C TYR A 650 -32.51 20.96 -7.81
N CYS A 651 -32.68 20.39 -9.00
CA CYS A 651 -33.96 20.42 -9.72
C CYS A 651 -34.09 19.23 -10.71
N PRO A 652 -34.93 18.22 -10.44
CA PRO A 652 -35.69 17.98 -9.20
C PRO A 652 -34.81 17.48 -8.04
N TYR A 653 -35.36 17.50 -6.83
CA TYR A 653 -34.71 17.10 -5.57
C TYR A 653 -35.55 16.06 -4.80
N LEU A 654 -34.89 15.03 -4.25
CA LEU A 654 -35.50 13.97 -3.46
C LEU A 654 -34.78 13.85 -2.11
N LEU A 655 -35.48 14.20 -1.04
CA LEU A 655 -34.96 14.16 0.32
C LEU A 655 -35.65 13.03 1.09
N MET A 656 -34.87 12.00 1.44
CA MET A 656 -35.41 10.78 2.07
C MET A 656 -35.21 10.79 3.58
N ASN A 657 -34.02 11.21 4.04
CA ASN A 657 -33.67 11.28 5.46
C ASN A 657 -32.42 12.15 5.64
N LYS A 658 -31.99 12.35 6.90
CA LYS A 658 -30.71 12.96 7.25
C LYS A 658 -29.57 12.27 6.49
N LYS A 659 -28.76 13.05 5.79
CA LYS A 659 -27.61 12.60 4.99
C LYS A 659 -27.98 11.59 3.88
N ARG A 660 -29.26 11.55 3.48
CA ARG A 660 -29.79 10.65 2.44
C ARG A 660 -30.70 11.42 1.48
N TYR A 661 -30.12 11.85 0.36
CA TYR A 661 -30.83 12.62 -0.65
C TYR A 661 -30.22 12.39 -2.04
N ALA A 662 -31.03 12.67 -3.06
CA ALA A 662 -30.61 12.63 -4.46
C ALA A 662 -31.24 13.79 -5.24
N GLY A 663 -30.56 14.29 -6.26
CA GLY A 663 -31.10 15.36 -7.10
C GLY A 663 -30.24 15.60 -8.34
N LEU A 664 -30.80 16.28 -9.34
CA LEU A 664 -30.00 16.76 -10.46
C LEU A 664 -29.25 18.02 -10.03
N TYR A 665 -27.95 18.02 -10.25
CA TYR A 665 -27.01 19.04 -9.80
C TYR A 665 -26.86 20.12 -10.87
N TRP A 666 -27.21 21.37 -10.56
CA TRP A 666 -27.12 22.50 -11.50
C TRP A 666 -26.16 23.57 -10.96
N THR A 667 -25.12 23.87 -11.73
CA THR A 667 -24.22 25.04 -11.52
C THR A 667 -24.46 26.16 -12.52
N ASN A 668 -25.08 25.83 -13.65
CA ASN A 668 -25.54 26.77 -14.66
C ASN A 668 -27.03 26.52 -14.92
N PRO A 669 -27.79 27.52 -15.40
CA PRO A 669 -29.23 27.39 -15.61
C PRO A 669 -29.60 26.55 -16.84
N ASP A 670 -28.69 26.39 -17.81
CA ASP A 670 -29.01 25.77 -19.10
C ASP A 670 -29.01 24.23 -19.05
N LYS A 671 -28.10 23.64 -18.27
CA LYS A 671 -27.91 22.19 -18.24
C LYS A 671 -27.43 21.68 -16.89
N TYR A 672 -28.05 20.58 -16.43
CA TYR A 672 -27.57 19.86 -15.26
C TYR A 672 -26.19 19.21 -15.51
N ASP A 673 -25.35 19.21 -14.48
CA ASP A 673 -24.00 18.65 -14.53
C ASP A 673 -24.02 17.13 -14.36
N LYS A 674 -24.73 16.66 -13.33
CA LYS A 674 -24.81 15.23 -12.96
C LYS A 674 -25.99 14.94 -12.03
N LEU A 675 -26.30 13.66 -11.88
CA LEU A 675 -27.12 13.17 -10.78
C LEU A 675 -26.24 13.03 -9.53
N ASP A 676 -26.57 13.77 -8.48
CA ASP A 676 -25.88 13.69 -7.19
C ASP A 676 -26.66 12.81 -6.23
N ALA A 677 -25.96 11.93 -5.54
CA ALA A 677 -26.50 10.88 -4.69
C ALA A 677 -25.70 10.82 -3.39
N LYS A 678 -26.29 11.22 -2.26
CA LYS A 678 -25.62 11.26 -0.96
C LYS A 678 -26.21 10.22 -0.02
N GLY A 679 -25.37 9.34 0.53
CA GLY A 679 -25.74 8.37 1.56
C GLY A 679 -26.74 7.27 1.14
N ILE A 680 -27.10 7.23 -0.15
CA ILE A 680 -27.99 6.21 -0.71
C ILE A 680 -27.21 4.97 -1.15
N GLU A 681 -27.94 3.92 -1.47
CA GLU A 681 -27.40 2.59 -1.72
C GLU A 681 -26.47 2.52 -2.94
N THR A 682 -26.58 3.44 -3.91
CA THR A 682 -25.71 3.49 -5.10
C THR A 682 -24.23 3.69 -4.76
N VAL A 683 -23.93 4.47 -3.71
CA VAL A 683 -22.56 4.78 -3.26
C VAL A 683 -22.08 3.88 -2.12
N ARG A 684 -22.96 3.01 -1.61
CA ARG A 684 -22.66 2.07 -0.53
C ARG A 684 -22.15 0.74 -1.09
N ARG A 685 -21.24 0.08 -0.35
CA ARG A 685 -20.54 -1.14 -0.80
C ARG A 685 -21.06 -2.43 -0.19
N ASP A 686 -22.01 -2.33 0.74
CA ASP A 686 -22.54 -3.46 1.51
C ASP A 686 -23.78 -4.12 0.86
N ASN A 687 -24.22 -3.59 -0.29
CA ASN A 687 -25.38 -4.08 -1.03
C ASN A 687 -24.96 -4.82 -2.30
N CYS A 688 -25.83 -5.71 -2.79
CA CYS A 688 -25.61 -6.41 -4.05
C CYS A 688 -25.58 -5.45 -5.26
N GLY A 689 -24.94 -5.88 -6.36
CA GLY A 689 -24.87 -5.11 -7.60
C GLY A 689 -26.25 -4.75 -8.18
N LEU A 690 -27.22 -5.66 -8.07
CA LEU A 690 -28.60 -5.45 -8.52
C LEU A 690 -29.25 -4.27 -7.81
N ALA A 691 -29.14 -4.19 -6.49
CA ALA A 691 -29.74 -3.10 -5.71
C ALA A 691 -29.16 -1.74 -6.10
N ARG A 692 -27.83 -1.67 -6.29
CA ARG A 692 -27.15 -0.44 -6.71
C ARG A 692 -27.61 0.01 -8.10
N HIS A 693 -27.61 -0.91 -9.06
CA HIS A 693 -28.02 -0.62 -10.43
C HIS A 693 -29.51 -0.26 -10.52
N LEU A 694 -30.37 -0.98 -9.82
CA LEU A 694 -31.81 -0.74 -9.86
C LEU A 694 -32.16 0.63 -9.25
N VAL A 695 -31.54 0.99 -8.12
CA VAL A 695 -31.71 2.31 -7.51
C VAL A 695 -31.20 3.43 -8.44
N ASP A 696 -30.01 3.29 -9.03
CA ASP A 696 -29.46 4.28 -9.95
C ASP A 696 -30.37 4.48 -11.17
N MET A 697 -30.80 3.39 -11.81
CA MET A 697 -31.71 3.44 -12.96
C MET A 697 -33.08 3.99 -12.60
N SER A 698 -33.60 3.67 -11.42
CA SER A 698 -34.86 4.24 -10.94
C SER A 698 -34.74 5.75 -10.74
N LEU A 699 -33.67 6.21 -10.10
CA LEU A 699 -33.42 7.64 -9.90
C LEU A 699 -33.23 8.38 -11.22
N ARG A 700 -32.49 7.81 -12.18
CA ARG A 700 -32.35 8.40 -13.53
C ARG A 700 -33.70 8.51 -14.23
N THR A 701 -34.49 7.44 -14.22
CA THR A 701 -35.81 7.43 -14.89
C THR A 701 -36.78 8.41 -14.22
N ILE A 702 -36.71 8.56 -12.91
CA ILE A 702 -37.57 9.48 -12.15
C ILE A 702 -37.12 10.94 -12.32
N LEU A 703 -35.82 11.22 -12.17
CA LEU A 703 -35.31 12.59 -12.09
C LEU A 703 -34.99 13.17 -13.48
N ILE A 704 -34.53 12.35 -14.43
CA ILE A 704 -34.14 12.77 -15.78
C ILE A 704 -35.31 12.56 -16.75
N ASP A 705 -35.80 11.32 -16.90
CA ASP A 705 -36.90 11.02 -17.83
C ASP A 705 -38.26 11.52 -17.31
N LYS A 706 -38.33 11.94 -16.03
CA LYS A 706 -39.56 12.41 -15.36
C LYS A 706 -40.72 11.40 -15.44
N SER A 707 -40.41 10.10 -15.44
CA SER A 707 -41.41 9.03 -15.62
C SER A 707 -41.40 8.03 -14.47
N VAL A 708 -42.31 8.23 -13.52
CA VAL A 708 -42.56 7.27 -12.42
C VAL A 708 -43.11 5.93 -12.93
N PRO A 709 -44.06 5.88 -13.89
CA PRO A 709 -44.58 4.60 -14.40
C PRO A 709 -43.49 3.72 -15.01
N LYS A 710 -42.59 4.30 -15.83
CA LYS A 710 -41.47 3.58 -16.43
C LYS A 710 -40.50 3.05 -15.37
N ALA A 711 -40.29 3.79 -14.29
CA ALA A 711 -39.47 3.34 -13.16
C ALA A 711 -40.14 2.18 -12.40
N ILE A 712 -41.47 2.21 -12.23
CA ILE A 712 -42.25 1.09 -11.64
C ILE A 712 -42.12 -0.16 -12.51
N GLU A 713 -42.34 -0.05 -13.82
CA GLU A 713 -42.21 -1.18 -14.76
C GLU A 713 -40.80 -1.79 -14.71
N LEU A 714 -39.77 -0.96 -14.62
CA LEU A 714 -38.37 -1.38 -14.50
C LEU A 714 -38.13 -2.20 -13.21
N VAL A 715 -38.68 -1.76 -12.07
CA VAL A 715 -38.60 -2.50 -10.81
C VAL A 715 -39.41 -3.79 -10.87
N GLN A 716 -40.65 -3.74 -11.36
CA GLN A 716 -41.51 -4.92 -11.49
C GLN A 716 -40.88 -5.99 -12.38
N LYS A 717 -40.27 -5.58 -13.50
CA LYS A 717 -39.51 -6.47 -14.38
C LYS A 717 -38.32 -7.09 -13.66
N ALA A 718 -37.52 -6.29 -12.96
CA ALA A 718 -36.38 -6.79 -12.20
C ALA A 718 -36.78 -7.80 -11.11
N VAL A 719 -37.89 -7.53 -10.39
CA VAL A 719 -38.46 -8.46 -9.39
C VAL A 719 -38.94 -9.75 -10.06
N SER A 720 -39.62 -9.65 -11.20
CA SER A 720 -40.10 -10.82 -11.94
C SER A 720 -38.94 -11.67 -12.48
N ASP A 721 -37.91 -11.03 -13.02
CA ASP A 721 -36.70 -11.70 -13.50
C ASP A 721 -35.92 -12.35 -12.36
N LEU A 722 -35.90 -11.74 -11.17
CA LEU A 722 -35.27 -12.31 -9.97
C LEU A 722 -36.03 -13.57 -9.49
N LEU A 723 -37.36 -13.51 -9.41
CA LEU A 723 -38.20 -14.66 -9.03
C LEU A 723 -38.16 -15.79 -10.06
N GLN A 724 -37.87 -15.48 -11.32
CA GLN A 724 -37.72 -16.45 -12.41
C GLN A 724 -36.27 -16.95 -12.58
N ASN A 725 -35.34 -16.55 -11.71
CA ASN A 725 -33.92 -16.91 -11.77
C ASN A 725 -33.25 -16.50 -13.11
N LYS A 726 -33.66 -15.37 -13.69
CA LYS A 726 -33.12 -14.77 -14.92
C LYS A 726 -32.07 -13.70 -14.66
N ILE A 727 -31.93 -13.24 -13.43
CA ILE A 727 -30.90 -12.28 -13.04
C ILE A 727 -29.54 -12.96 -13.01
N ASP A 728 -28.54 -12.26 -13.53
CA ASP A 728 -27.17 -12.73 -13.49
C ASP A 728 -26.62 -12.82 -12.05
N LEU A 729 -25.87 -13.89 -11.78
CA LEU A 729 -25.29 -14.16 -10.47
C LEU A 729 -24.33 -13.05 -10.02
N SER A 730 -23.60 -12.42 -10.95
CA SER A 730 -22.67 -11.33 -10.63
C SER A 730 -23.36 -10.16 -9.92
N LEU A 731 -24.60 -9.85 -10.32
CA LEU A 731 -25.39 -8.78 -9.72
C LEU A 731 -25.90 -9.12 -8.32
N LEU A 732 -25.90 -10.41 -7.94
CA LEU A 732 -26.36 -10.88 -6.63
C LEU A 732 -25.21 -11.04 -5.62
N VAL A 733 -23.95 -10.91 -6.05
CA VAL A 733 -22.79 -11.01 -5.17
C VAL A 733 -22.76 -9.84 -4.18
N ILE A 734 -22.59 -10.16 -2.90
CA ILE A 734 -22.39 -9.21 -1.80
C ILE A 734 -20.94 -9.34 -1.33
N THR A 735 -20.28 -8.22 -1.02
CA THR A 735 -18.88 -8.21 -0.58
C THR A 735 -18.71 -7.53 0.77
N LYS A 736 -18.05 -8.19 1.73
CA LYS A 736 -17.72 -7.63 3.05
C LYS A 736 -16.28 -7.92 3.44
N SER A 737 -15.66 -7.00 4.19
CA SER A 737 -14.24 -7.08 4.59
C SER A 737 -14.07 -7.77 5.94
N LEU A 738 -13.07 -8.65 6.05
CA LEU A 738 -12.64 -9.33 7.28
C LEU A 738 -11.71 -8.42 8.10
N GLY A 739 -12.27 -7.45 8.82
CA GLY A 739 -11.49 -6.40 9.50
C GLY A 739 -10.95 -6.67 10.91
N LYS A 740 -11.43 -7.68 11.67
CA LYS A 740 -11.02 -7.89 13.07
C LYS A 740 -10.06 -9.06 13.28
N GLY A 741 -9.76 -9.80 12.22
CA GLY A 741 -8.95 -11.01 12.23
C GLY A 741 -9.45 -11.99 11.18
N ALA A 742 -8.75 -13.12 11.03
CA ALA A 742 -9.04 -14.12 10.01
C ALA A 742 -10.08 -15.16 10.48
N HIS A 743 -10.43 -15.16 11.77
CA HIS A 743 -11.21 -16.22 12.41
C HIS A 743 -12.58 -15.76 12.93
N ALA A 744 -13.51 -16.70 13.03
CA ALA A 744 -14.86 -16.43 13.53
C ALA A 744 -14.88 -15.99 15.01
N GLU A 745 -13.90 -16.43 15.79
CA GLU A 745 -13.76 -16.12 17.22
C GLU A 745 -13.35 -14.65 17.46
N ASP A 746 -12.78 -13.99 16.45
CA ASP A 746 -12.41 -12.57 16.51
C ASP A 746 -13.63 -11.62 16.49
N TYR A 747 -14.84 -12.17 16.32
CA TYR A 747 -16.08 -11.44 16.17
C TYR A 747 -17.09 -11.78 17.27
N SER A 748 -17.63 -10.75 17.92
CA SER A 748 -18.65 -10.90 18.98
C SER A 748 -20.00 -11.43 18.48
N ALA A 749 -20.27 -11.35 17.17
CA ALA A 749 -21.50 -11.82 16.56
C ALA A 749 -21.20 -12.58 15.27
N LYS A 750 -21.94 -13.67 15.02
CA LYS A 750 -21.80 -14.47 13.80
C LYS A 750 -22.25 -13.68 12.57
N GLN A 751 -21.37 -13.56 11.59
CA GLN A 751 -21.61 -12.84 10.34
C GLN A 751 -21.41 -13.75 9.13
N ALA A 752 -22.19 -13.53 8.07
CA ALA A 752 -22.19 -14.38 6.88
C ALA A 752 -20.82 -14.57 6.22
N HIS A 753 -20.11 -13.47 5.95
CA HIS A 753 -18.78 -13.52 5.31
C HIS A 753 -17.70 -14.18 6.19
N VAL A 754 -17.83 -14.08 7.51
CA VAL A 754 -16.89 -14.69 8.47
C VAL A 754 -17.08 -16.20 8.51
N GLU A 755 -18.32 -16.66 8.66
CA GLU A 755 -18.66 -18.09 8.65
C GLU A 755 -18.36 -18.73 7.29
N LEU A 756 -18.57 -18.00 6.19
CA LEU A 756 -18.18 -18.48 4.86
C LEU A 756 -16.65 -18.64 4.74
N ALA A 757 -15.88 -17.65 5.18
CA ALA A 757 -14.41 -17.72 5.12
C ALA A 757 -13.88 -18.93 5.89
N GLU A 758 -14.42 -19.20 7.09
CA GLU A 758 -14.09 -20.41 7.85
C GLU A 758 -14.50 -21.70 7.12
N ARG A 759 -15.69 -21.72 6.50
CA ARG A 759 -16.12 -22.88 5.70
C ARG A 759 -15.26 -23.09 4.46
N MET A 760 -14.78 -22.02 3.82
CA MET A 760 -13.82 -22.11 2.72
C MET A 760 -12.50 -22.67 3.23
N ARG A 761 -11.99 -22.18 4.36
CA ARG A 761 -10.75 -22.68 4.99
C ARG A 761 -10.80 -24.16 5.35
N LYS A 762 -11.94 -24.64 5.86
CA LYS A 762 -12.15 -26.07 6.13
C LYS A 762 -12.22 -26.93 4.86
N ARG A 763 -12.71 -26.37 3.76
CA ARG A 763 -12.81 -27.07 2.47
C ARG A 763 -11.47 -27.14 1.76
N ASP A 764 -10.81 -25.99 1.67
CA ASP A 764 -9.51 -25.82 1.06
C ASP A 764 -8.80 -24.60 1.70
N PRO A 765 -7.79 -24.84 2.55
CA PRO A 765 -7.03 -23.76 3.18
C PRO A 765 -6.34 -22.84 2.17
N THR A 766 -6.04 -23.32 0.95
CA THR A 766 -5.26 -22.57 -0.03
C THR A 766 -6.06 -21.46 -0.73
N THR A 767 -7.39 -21.61 -0.83
CA THR A 767 -8.29 -20.66 -1.51
C THR A 767 -9.08 -19.78 -0.53
N ALA A 768 -8.82 -19.91 0.77
CA ALA A 768 -9.55 -19.21 1.82
C ALA A 768 -9.08 -17.76 2.01
N PRO A 769 -10.01 -16.80 2.17
CA PRO A 769 -9.66 -15.40 2.44
C PRO A 769 -8.89 -15.19 3.77
N GLY A 770 -7.96 -14.25 3.77
CA GLY A 770 -7.19 -13.81 4.93
C GLY A 770 -7.78 -12.60 5.66
N SER A 771 -7.09 -12.15 6.71
CA SER A 771 -7.45 -10.91 7.41
C SER A 771 -7.23 -9.69 6.51
N GLY A 772 -8.21 -8.78 6.45
CA GLY A 772 -8.23 -7.62 5.57
C GLY A 772 -8.92 -7.85 4.23
N ASP A 773 -9.04 -9.10 3.78
CA ASP A 773 -9.64 -9.44 2.48
C ASP A 773 -11.14 -9.17 2.45
N ARG A 774 -11.66 -8.91 1.24
CA ARG A 774 -13.10 -8.84 0.98
C ARG A 774 -13.60 -10.18 0.49
N VAL A 775 -14.56 -10.75 1.22
CA VAL A 775 -15.18 -12.04 0.90
C VAL A 775 -16.42 -11.80 0.04
N PRO A 776 -16.45 -12.26 -1.22
CA PRO A 776 -17.67 -12.29 -2.03
C PRO A 776 -18.55 -13.48 -1.62
N TYR A 777 -19.86 -13.25 -1.51
CA TYR A 777 -20.82 -14.32 -1.20
C TYR A 777 -22.20 -14.05 -1.79
N VAL A 778 -22.95 -15.12 -1.98
CA VAL A 778 -24.38 -15.11 -2.31
C VAL A 778 -25.19 -15.80 -1.22
N ILE A 779 -26.48 -15.48 -1.12
CA ILE A 779 -27.38 -16.14 -0.17
C ILE A 779 -28.21 -17.20 -0.90
N CYS A 780 -27.96 -18.46 -0.56
CA CYS A 780 -28.66 -19.60 -1.11
C CYS A 780 -29.99 -19.86 -0.38
N ALA A 781 -30.94 -20.50 -1.06
CA ALA A 781 -32.16 -20.98 -0.43
C ALA A 781 -31.83 -22.08 0.59
N GLY A 782 -32.45 -21.99 1.77
CA GLY A 782 -32.25 -22.93 2.87
C GLY A 782 -33.56 -23.30 3.54
N ALA A 783 -33.48 -24.02 4.65
CA ALA A 783 -34.65 -24.35 5.46
C ALA A 783 -35.36 -23.07 5.96
N LYS A 784 -36.67 -23.17 6.20
CA LYS A 784 -37.48 -22.09 6.76
C LYS A 784 -36.85 -21.62 8.08
N ASN A 785 -36.62 -20.31 8.25
CA ASN A 785 -35.94 -19.67 9.38
C ASN A 785 -34.43 -19.94 9.53
N ALA A 786 -33.77 -20.56 8.54
CA ALA A 786 -32.31 -20.68 8.56
C ALA A 786 -31.66 -19.28 8.54
N LYS A 787 -30.64 -19.09 9.38
CA LYS A 787 -30.02 -17.78 9.54
C LYS A 787 -29.19 -17.44 8.31
N ALA A 788 -29.08 -16.14 7.99
CA ALA A 788 -28.40 -15.71 6.76
C ALA A 788 -26.92 -16.14 6.70
N TYR A 789 -26.25 -16.28 7.85
CA TYR A 789 -24.85 -16.71 7.89
C TYR A 789 -24.66 -18.19 7.53
N GLU A 790 -25.62 -19.06 7.84
CA GLU A 790 -25.60 -20.48 7.46
C GLU A 790 -25.78 -20.66 5.94
N ARG A 791 -26.62 -19.79 5.35
CA ARG A 791 -27.02 -19.83 3.94
C ARG A 791 -26.06 -19.13 2.98
N SER A 792 -25.03 -18.48 3.49
CA SER A 792 -24.00 -17.83 2.68
C SER A 792 -23.11 -18.86 1.99
N GLU A 793 -22.78 -18.61 0.72
CA GLU A 793 -21.90 -19.48 -0.06
C GLU A 793 -21.05 -18.68 -1.05
N ASP A 794 -19.91 -19.25 -1.44
CA ASP A 794 -19.09 -18.73 -2.54
C ASP A 794 -19.88 -18.80 -3.88
N PRO A 795 -19.87 -17.75 -4.71
CA PRO A 795 -20.68 -17.73 -5.93
C PRO A 795 -20.32 -18.84 -6.95
N LEU A 796 -19.04 -19.19 -7.09
CA LEU A 796 -18.64 -20.27 -8.01
C LEU A 796 -19.07 -21.62 -7.44
N PHE A 797 -18.84 -21.84 -6.15
CA PHE A 797 -19.28 -23.07 -5.49
C PHE A 797 -20.80 -23.25 -5.58
N ALA A 798 -21.57 -22.18 -5.41
CA ALA A 798 -23.02 -22.20 -5.57
C ALA A 798 -23.42 -22.57 -7.01
N LEU A 799 -22.74 -22.01 -8.01
CA LEU A 799 -23.00 -22.29 -9.42
C LEU A 799 -22.63 -23.73 -9.80
N GLU A 800 -21.47 -24.22 -9.40
CA GLU A 800 -20.99 -25.58 -9.68
C GLU A 800 -21.91 -26.64 -9.07
N ASN A 801 -22.30 -26.45 -7.81
CA ASN A 801 -23.14 -27.37 -7.05
C ASN A 801 -24.65 -27.18 -7.27
N ASN A 802 -25.07 -26.34 -8.25
CA ASN A 802 -26.50 -26.07 -8.52
C ASN A 802 -27.28 -25.61 -7.28
N LYS A 803 -26.64 -24.88 -6.38
CA LYS A 803 -27.34 -24.32 -5.22
C LYS A 803 -28.25 -23.19 -5.70
N SER A 804 -29.52 -23.31 -5.37
CA SER A 804 -30.51 -22.29 -5.69
C SER A 804 -30.33 -21.03 -4.86
N ILE A 805 -30.51 -19.88 -5.49
CA ILE A 805 -30.45 -18.57 -4.84
C ILE A 805 -31.80 -18.24 -4.16
N ASP A 806 -31.75 -17.59 -2.99
CA ASP A 806 -32.96 -17.17 -2.28
C ASP A 806 -33.46 -15.82 -2.80
N ALA A 807 -34.33 -15.84 -3.81
CA ALA A 807 -34.91 -14.63 -4.39
C ALA A 807 -35.66 -13.77 -3.35
N ASN A 808 -36.36 -14.37 -2.39
CA ASN A 808 -37.14 -13.65 -1.39
C ASN A 808 -36.23 -12.87 -0.44
N TYR A 809 -35.10 -13.47 -0.03
CA TYR A 809 -34.10 -12.76 0.76
C TYR A 809 -33.62 -11.47 0.07
N TYR A 810 -33.29 -11.54 -1.23
CA TYR A 810 -32.84 -10.35 -1.98
C TYR A 810 -33.95 -9.31 -2.12
N ILE A 811 -35.20 -9.72 -2.34
CA ILE A 811 -36.33 -8.80 -2.41
C ILE A 811 -36.49 -8.06 -1.08
N GLU A 812 -36.67 -8.79 0.02
CA GLU A 812 -36.98 -8.23 1.34
C GLU A 812 -35.81 -7.44 1.92
N HIS A 813 -34.58 -7.98 1.84
CA HIS A 813 -33.43 -7.45 2.59
C HIS A 813 -32.50 -6.56 1.75
N GLN A 814 -32.55 -6.64 0.41
CA GLN A 814 -31.68 -5.85 -0.46
C GLN A 814 -32.43 -4.81 -1.30
N LEU A 815 -33.64 -5.12 -1.80
CA LEU A 815 -34.36 -4.25 -2.75
C LEU A 815 -35.48 -3.43 -2.11
N GLN A 816 -36.26 -4.02 -1.21
CA GLN A 816 -37.49 -3.42 -0.69
C GLN A 816 -37.23 -2.11 0.04
N LEU A 817 -36.41 -2.13 1.09
CA LEU A 817 -36.17 -0.95 1.90
C LEU A 817 -35.54 0.23 1.11
N PRO A 818 -34.53 0.05 0.24
CA PRO A 818 -34.01 1.13 -0.59
C PRO A 818 -35.02 1.72 -1.58
N LEU A 819 -35.81 0.87 -2.23
CA LEU A 819 -36.78 1.33 -3.23
C LEU A 819 -37.98 2.02 -2.57
N LEU A 820 -38.47 1.52 -1.43
CA LEU A 820 -39.55 2.17 -0.69
C LEU A 820 -39.15 3.57 -0.22
N ARG A 821 -37.90 3.79 0.19
CA ARG A 821 -37.41 5.13 0.55
C ARG A 821 -37.43 6.12 -0.61
N ILE A 822 -37.39 5.64 -1.86
CA ILE A 822 -37.40 6.49 -3.05
C ILE A 822 -38.83 6.69 -3.53
N PHE A 823 -39.57 5.61 -3.73
CA PHE A 823 -40.93 5.64 -4.28
C PHE A 823 -41.96 6.12 -3.25
N GLY A 824 -41.76 5.86 -1.95
CA GLY A 824 -42.63 6.29 -0.87
C GLY A 824 -42.90 7.80 -0.87
N PRO A 825 -41.86 8.65 -0.76
CA PRO A 825 -42.01 10.11 -0.83
C PRO A 825 -42.59 10.65 -2.14
N ILE A 826 -42.40 9.94 -3.26
CA ILE A 826 -42.91 10.34 -4.58
C ILE A 826 -44.40 10.01 -4.70
N MET A 827 -44.83 8.87 -4.15
CA MET A 827 -46.20 8.38 -4.24
C MET A 827 -47.08 8.83 -3.07
N GLY A 828 -46.48 9.42 -2.04
CA GLY A 828 -47.14 9.90 -0.82
C GLY A 828 -47.64 8.79 0.11
N ASN A 829 -47.34 7.52 -0.18
CA ASN A 829 -47.79 6.37 0.61
C ASN A 829 -46.87 5.15 0.40
N ASP A 830 -46.18 4.75 1.46
CA ASP A 830 -45.24 3.62 1.47
C ASP A 830 -45.93 2.27 1.23
N ASP A 831 -47.14 2.06 1.76
CA ASP A 831 -47.92 0.83 1.54
C ASP A 831 -48.37 0.70 0.09
N LYS A 832 -48.70 1.83 -0.54
CA LYS A 832 -49.03 1.88 -1.97
C LYS A 832 -47.81 1.57 -2.83
N ALA A 833 -46.63 2.12 -2.49
CA ALA A 833 -45.39 1.77 -3.16
C ALA A 833 -45.04 0.29 -2.97
N GLN A 834 -45.18 -0.25 -1.76
CA GLN A 834 -44.90 -1.66 -1.47
C GLN A 834 -45.81 -2.60 -2.25
N SER A 835 -47.12 -2.32 -2.25
CA SER A 835 -48.08 -3.13 -3.00
C SER A 835 -47.78 -3.10 -4.50
N LEU A 836 -47.60 -1.93 -5.11
CA LEU A 836 -47.35 -1.84 -6.55
C LEU A 836 -46.01 -2.44 -7.00
N LEU A 837 -44.95 -2.27 -6.21
CA LEU A 837 -43.62 -2.73 -6.59
C LEU A 837 -43.40 -4.23 -6.32
N PHE A 838 -43.95 -4.75 -5.22
CA PHE A 838 -43.64 -6.11 -4.75
C PHE A 838 -44.84 -7.07 -4.69
N ASN A 839 -46.08 -6.57 -4.68
CA ASN A 839 -47.29 -7.39 -4.59
C ASN A 839 -48.16 -7.22 -5.85
N GLY A 840 -47.88 -7.97 -6.90
CA GLY A 840 -48.62 -7.87 -8.16
C GLY A 840 -48.55 -9.12 -9.02
N ASP A 841 -49.14 -9.04 -10.21
CA ASP A 841 -49.19 -10.16 -11.16
C ASP A 841 -47.78 -10.61 -11.59
N HIS A 842 -46.81 -9.70 -11.57
CA HIS A 842 -45.40 -9.95 -11.89
C HIS A 842 -44.69 -10.88 -10.91
N THR A 843 -45.20 -11.03 -9.68
CA THR A 843 -44.63 -11.93 -8.66
C THR A 843 -45.30 -13.30 -8.58
N ARG A 844 -46.39 -13.54 -9.33
CA ARG A 844 -47.11 -14.82 -9.35
C ARG A 844 -46.31 -15.96 -9.99
N LYS A 845 -45.39 -15.64 -10.91
CA LYS A 845 -44.53 -16.63 -11.59
C LYS A 845 -43.22 -16.80 -10.85
N VAL A 846 -43.18 -17.79 -9.96
CA VAL A 846 -41.98 -18.13 -9.18
C VAL A 846 -41.31 -19.37 -9.74
N HIS A 847 -40.00 -19.31 -9.98
CA HIS A 847 -39.20 -20.49 -10.24
C HIS A 847 -39.00 -21.27 -8.94
N ALA A 848 -39.55 -22.48 -8.84
CA ALA A 848 -39.34 -23.34 -7.69
C ALA A 848 -37.95 -24.01 -7.80
N PRO A 849 -37.01 -23.69 -6.90
CA PRO A 849 -35.70 -24.31 -6.96
C PRO A 849 -35.78 -25.79 -6.61
N THR A 850 -35.21 -26.63 -7.48
CA THR A 850 -34.96 -28.03 -7.14
C THR A 850 -33.60 -28.11 -6.46
N GLN A 851 -33.55 -28.44 -5.17
CA GLN A 851 -32.27 -28.57 -4.46
C GLN A 851 -31.53 -29.81 -4.95
N GLU A 852 -30.43 -29.60 -5.66
CA GLU A 852 -29.47 -30.63 -6.02
C GLU A 852 -28.33 -30.63 -4.99
N GLY A 853 -28.05 -31.77 -4.35
CA GLY A 853 -26.88 -31.92 -3.47
C GLY A 853 -27.16 -32.37 -2.04
N GLY A 854 -28.42 -32.46 -1.60
CA GLY A 854 -28.76 -33.11 -0.32
C GLY A 854 -28.67 -34.65 -0.41
N ALA A 855 -28.43 -35.34 0.71
CA ALA A 855 -28.42 -36.82 0.75
C ALA A 855 -29.71 -37.42 0.15
N LEU A 856 -30.86 -36.76 0.38
CA LEU A 856 -32.15 -37.13 -0.19
C LEU A 856 -32.22 -36.96 -1.72
N SER A 857 -31.56 -35.94 -2.28
CA SER A 857 -31.60 -35.62 -3.72
C SER A 857 -30.95 -36.69 -4.60
N LYS A 858 -30.04 -37.50 -4.03
CA LYS A 858 -29.44 -38.66 -4.71
C LYS A 858 -30.44 -39.81 -4.95
N PHE A 859 -31.54 -39.84 -4.21
CA PHE A 859 -32.59 -40.86 -4.31
C PHE A 859 -33.84 -40.37 -5.07
N ILE A 860 -33.87 -39.10 -5.52
CA ILE A 860 -34.99 -38.54 -6.27
C ILE A 860 -34.81 -38.87 -7.76
N THR A 861 -35.72 -39.65 -8.33
CA THR A 861 -35.78 -39.88 -9.77
C THR A 861 -36.51 -38.72 -10.45
N LYS A 862 -35.82 -38.03 -11.37
CA LYS A 862 -36.42 -36.95 -12.17
C LYS A 862 -37.35 -37.56 -13.22
N SER A 863 -38.65 -37.48 -13.00
CA SER A 863 -39.64 -37.85 -14.02
C SER A 863 -39.60 -36.84 -15.18
N LEU A 864 -39.55 -37.35 -16.41
CA LEU A 864 -39.58 -36.50 -17.60
C LEU A 864 -40.96 -35.85 -17.71
N ARG A 865 -41.01 -34.59 -18.17
CA ARG A 865 -42.27 -33.86 -18.39
C ARG A 865 -42.33 -33.34 -19.82
N CYS A 866 -43.48 -33.47 -20.46
CA CYS A 866 -43.78 -32.90 -21.76
C CYS A 866 -43.57 -31.38 -21.73
N LYS A 867 -42.80 -30.82 -22.66
CA LYS A 867 -42.55 -29.37 -22.71
C LYS A 867 -43.78 -28.55 -23.15
N GLY A 868 -44.71 -29.16 -23.91
CA GLY A 868 -45.94 -28.51 -24.35
C GLY A 868 -47.02 -28.39 -23.27
N CYS A 869 -47.24 -29.44 -22.46
CA CYS A 869 -48.33 -29.49 -21.47
C CYS A 869 -47.90 -29.83 -20.03
N LYS A 870 -46.60 -30.07 -19.78
CA LYS A 870 -46.02 -30.46 -18.48
C LYS A 870 -46.48 -31.81 -17.91
N ALA A 871 -47.24 -32.61 -18.66
CA ALA A 871 -47.60 -33.98 -18.30
C ALA A 871 -46.36 -34.88 -18.16
N VAL A 872 -46.40 -35.84 -17.23
CA VAL A 872 -45.29 -36.79 -17.03
C VAL A 872 -45.20 -37.75 -18.21
N ILE A 873 -43.99 -37.93 -18.76
CA ILE A 873 -43.71 -38.80 -19.91
C ILE A 873 -42.62 -39.81 -19.56
N LYS A 874 -42.61 -40.95 -20.25
CA LYS A 874 -41.59 -42.01 -20.06
C LYS A 874 -40.33 -41.77 -20.91
N GLN A 875 -40.50 -41.24 -22.11
CA GLN A 875 -39.43 -41.00 -23.07
C GLN A 875 -39.79 -39.83 -23.99
N GLY A 876 -38.77 -39.18 -24.58
CA GLY A 876 -38.94 -38.05 -25.49
C GLY A 876 -39.15 -36.71 -24.77
N MET A 877 -39.48 -35.67 -25.54
CA MET A 877 -39.67 -34.30 -25.05
C MET A 877 -41.15 -33.86 -25.01
N LEU A 878 -42.01 -34.56 -25.76
CA LEU A 878 -43.44 -34.26 -25.92
C LEU A 878 -44.27 -35.50 -25.61
N CYS A 879 -45.49 -35.31 -25.10
CA CYS A 879 -46.49 -36.38 -25.09
C CYS A 879 -47.09 -36.55 -26.48
N GLU A 880 -47.75 -37.68 -26.73
CA GLU A 880 -48.38 -38.01 -28.02
C GLU A 880 -49.31 -36.90 -28.55
N HIS A 881 -50.05 -36.24 -27.66
CA HIS A 881 -50.92 -35.12 -28.03
C HIS A 881 -50.11 -33.89 -28.48
N CYS A 882 -49.12 -33.46 -27.70
CA CYS A 882 -48.31 -32.28 -28.05
C CYS A 882 -47.36 -32.55 -29.22
N ALA A 883 -47.01 -33.80 -29.48
CA ALA A 883 -46.23 -34.20 -30.65
C ALA A 883 -46.97 -33.91 -31.96
N LYS A 884 -48.30 -34.04 -31.98
CA LYS A 884 -49.12 -33.75 -33.17
C LYS A 884 -49.42 -32.26 -33.34
N GLU A 885 -49.72 -31.55 -32.26
CA GLU A 885 -50.22 -30.17 -32.36
C GLU A 885 -49.18 -29.08 -32.12
N LYS A 886 -48.14 -29.35 -31.33
CA LYS A 886 -47.21 -28.32 -30.82
C LYS A 886 -45.74 -28.64 -31.06
N ALA A 887 -45.44 -29.67 -31.85
CA ALA A 887 -44.05 -30.10 -32.08
C ALA A 887 -43.20 -29.01 -32.72
N ALA A 888 -43.67 -28.42 -33.82
CA ALA A 888 -42.94 -27.37 -34.52
C ALA A 888 -42.68 -26.14 -33.62
N GLU A 889 -43.68 -25.68 -32.88
CA GLU A 889 -43.56 -24.53 -31.97
C GLU A 889 -42.53 -24.80 -30.86
N VAL A 890 -42.59 -25.98 -30.23
CA VAL A 890 -41.67 -26.34 -29.15
C VAL A 890 -40.24 -26.50 -29.68
N VAL A 891 -40.07 -27.13 -30.85
CA VAL A 891 -38.75 -27.30 -31.48
C VAL A 891 -38.13 -25.94 -31.81
N VAL A 892 -38.86 -25.07 -32.51
CA VAL A 892 -38.40 -23.73 -32.86
C VAL A 892 -38.07 -22.92 -31.61
N GLY A 893 -38.91 -22.99 -30.58
CA GLY A 893 -38.66 -22.31 -29.31
C GLY A 893 -37.40 -22.81 -28.58
N GLN A 894 -37.15 -24.11 -28.57
CA GLN A 894 -35.95 -24.69 -27.96
C GLN A 894 -34.68 -24.41 -28.78
N MET A 895 -34.76 -24.45 -30.11
CA MET A 895 -33.65 -24.07 -30.98
C MET A 895 -33.28 -22.59 -30.81
N LYS A 896 -34.28 -21.71 -30.70
CA LYS A 896 -34.05 -20.28 -30.44
C LYS A 896 -33.40 -20.04 -29.08
N ASP A 897 -33.91 -20.67 -28.01
CA ASP A 897 -33.30 -20.59 -26.67
C ASP A 897 -31.86 -21.11 -26.65
N PHE A 898 -31.58 -22.20 -27.37
CA PHE A 898 -30.22 -22.71 -27.53
C PHE A 898 -29.32 -21.71 -28.29
N GLN A 899 -29.78 -21.17 -29.42
CA GLN A 899 -29.03 -20.18 -30.21
C GLN A 899 -28.71 -18.92 -29.40
N GLU A 900 -29.66 -18.40 -28.62
CA GLU A 900 -29.44 -17.23 -27.77
C GLU A 900 -28.36 -17.49 -26.71
N LYS A 901 -28.42 -18.64 -26.04
CA LYS A 901 -27.42 -19.05 -25.04
C LYS A 901 -26.05 -19.31 -25.65
N GLU A 902 -26.01 -19.94 -26.84
CA GLU A 902 -24.79 -20.20 -27.59
C GLU A 902 -24.12 -18.89 -28.05
N GLN A 903 -24.90 -17.94 -28.56
CA GLN A 903 -24.41 -16.60 -28.92
C GLN A 903 -23.84 -15.86 -27.71
N GLU A 904 -24.53 -15.89 -26.57
CA GLU A 904 -24.01 -15.28 -25.34
C GLU A 904 -22.72 -15.95 -24.87
N TYR A 905 -22.66 -17.29 -24.86
CA TYR A 905 -21.46 -18.05 -24.54
C TYR A 905 -20.29 -17.65 -25.45
N ASN A 906 -20.49 -17.68 -26.77
CA ASN A 906 -19.46 -17.32 -27.75
C ASN A 906 -18.97 -15.89 -27.57
N ARG A 907 -19.89 -14.93 -27.35
CA ARG A 907 -19.54 -13.52 -27.11
C ARG A 907 -18.68 -13.35 -25.86
N LEU A 908 -19.08 -13.96 -24.74
CA LEU A 908 -18.38 -13.83 -23.47
C LEU A 908 -16.99 -14.47 -23.51
N TRP A 909 -16.88 -15.68 -24.07
CA TRP A 909 -15.60 -16.40 -24.15
C TRP A 909 -14.63 -15.76 -25.16
N THR A 910 -15.13 -15.26 -26.30
CA THR A 910 -14.31 -14.50 -27.25
C THR A 910 -13.80 -13.20 -26.62
N GLN A 911 -14.62 -12.52 -25.82
CA GLN A 911 -14.18 -11.33 -25.10
C GLN A 911 -13.08 -11.66 -24.07
N CYS A 912 -13.16 -12.81 -23.40
CA CYS A 912 -12.08 -13.27 -22.53
C CYS A 912 -10.77 -13.51 -23.29
N GLN A 913 -10.81 -14.10 -24.48
CA GLN A 913 -9.61 -14.29 -25.32
C GLN A 913 -9.00 -12.95 -25.74
N ARG A 914 -9.83 -11.97 -26.12
CA ARG A 914 -9.38 -10.61 -26.43
C ARG A 914 -8.73 -9.92 -25.23
N CYS A 915 -9.31 -10.09 -24.04
CA CYS A 915 -8.78 -9.54 -22.80
C CYS A 915 -7.43 -10.17 -22.41
N GLN A 916 -7.31 -11.49 -22.59
CA GLN A 916 -6.04 -12.22 -22.40
C GLN A 916 -4.97 -11.80 -23.42
N GLY A 917 -5.37 -11.43 -24.63
CA GLY A 917 -4.46 -11.07 -25.72
C GLY A 917 -3.91 -12.27 -26.51
N SER A 918 -4.38 -13.49 -26.21
CA SER A 918 -4.03 -14.71 -26.95
C SER A 918 -5.29 -15.43 -27.42
N LEU A 919 -5.27 -15.89 -28.68
CA LEU A 919 -6.34 -16.68 -29.28
C LEU A 919 -6.07 -18.19 -29.27
N LEU A 920 -4.80 -18.58 -29.10
CA LEU A 920 -4.35 -19.97 -29.24
C LEU A 920 -4.22 -20.68 -27.89
N GLU A 921 -4.19 -19.91 -26.80
CA GLU A 921 -4.02 -20.43 -25.46
C GLU A 921 -5.34 -20.48 -24.68
N PRO A 922 -5.48 -21.40 -23.72
CA PRO A 922 -6.64 -21.41 -22.84
C PRO A 922 -6.68 -20.14 -21.99
N VAL A 923 -7.90 -19.66 -21.75
CA VAL A 923 -8.20 -18.53 -20.86
C VAL A 923 -8.05 -18.98 -19.41
N ILE A 924 -7.06 -18.43 -18.71
CA ILE A 924 -6.76 -18.75 -17.31
C ILE A 924 -6.90 -17.47 -16.49
N CYS A 925 -8.13 -17.15 -16.08
CA CYS A 925 -8.44 -15.91 -15.36
C CYS A 925 -9.27 -16.20 -14.11
N SER A 926 -8.82 -15.73 -12.94
CA SER A 926 -9.50 -15.80 -11.63
C SER A 926 -10.05 -14.45 -11.15
N ASN A 927 -10.10 -13.43 -12.03
CA ASN A 927 -10.49 -12.07 -11.67
C ASN A 927 -11.97 -11.98 -11.25
N ARG A 928 -12.23 -12.01 -9.94
CA ARG A 928 -13.57 -11.94 -9.34
C ARG A 928 -14.23 -10.57 -9.46
N ASP A 929 -13.46 -9.52 -9.76
CA ASP A 929 -13.96 -8.16 -9.94
C ASP A 929 -14.44 -7.89 -11.39
N CYS A 930 -14.25 -8.85 -12.31
CA CYS A 930 -14.70 -8.73 -13.70
C CYS A 930 -16.17 -9.13 -13.86
N ASP A 931 -16.99 -8.26 -14.47
CA ASP A 931 -18.41 -8.54 -14.76
C ASP A 931 -18.63 -9.80 -15.61
N ILE A 932 -17.64 -10.17 -16.44
CA ILE A 932 -17.70 -11.35 -17.31
C ILE A 932 -17.41 -12.64 -16.52
N PHE A 933 -16.71 -12.57 -15.39
CA PHE A 933 -16.14 -13.73 -14.72
C PHE A 933 -17.19 -14.76 -14.28
N TYR A 934 -18.23 -14.34 -13.57
CA TYR A 934 -19.33 -15.22 -13.16
C TYR A 934 -20.28 -15.52 -14.33
N ARG A 935 -20.48 -14.56 -15.24
CA ARG A 935 -21.34 -14.69 -16.42
C ARG A 935 -20.91 -15.79 -17.37
N ARG A 936 -19.62 -15.86 -17.70
CA ARG A 936 -19.10 -16.89 -18.63
C ARG A 936 -19.25 -18.30 -18.06
N ALA A 937 -19.13 -18.45 -16.73
CA ALA A 937 -19.33 -19.73 -16.06
C ALA A 937 -20.80 -20.14 -16.09
N LYS A 938 -21.72 -19.20 -15.85
CA LYS A 938 -23.16 -19.43 -15.98
C LYS A 938 -23.55 -19.76 -17.42
N ALA A 939 -23.10 -18.98 -18.40
CA ALA A 939 -23.39 -19.20 -19.82
C ALA A 939 -22.94 -20.59 -20.29
N ARG A 940 -21.76 -21.06 -19.84
CA ARG A 940 -21.28 -22.43 -20.11
C ARG A 940 -22.28 -23.49 -19.63
N LYS A 941 -22.79 -23.33 -18.41
CA LYS A 941 -23.74 -24.27 -17.81
C LYS A 941 -25.12 -24.21 -18.48
N ASP A 942 -25.58 -23.01 -18.82
CA ASP A 942 -26.86 -22.81 -19.51
C ASP A 942 -26.86 -23.43 -20.91
N VAL A 943 -25.75 -23.33 -21.66
CA VAL A 943 -25.59 -23.98 -22.97
C VAL A 943 -25.57 -25.50 -22.82
N GLN A 944 -24.85 -26.05 -21.84
CA GLN A 944 -24.83 -27.50 -21.58
C GLN A 944 -26.24 -28.03 -21.28
N LEU A 945 -26.99 -27.35 -20.41
CA LEU A 945 -28.37 -27.72 -20.08
C LEU A 945 -29.32 -27.58 -21.27
N ALA A 946 -29.15 -26.56 -22.11
CA ALA A 946 -29.94 -26.38 -23.32
C ALA A 946 -29.64 -27.47 -24.36
N GLN A 947 -28.37 -27.84 -24.53
CA GLN A 947 -27.93 -28.91 -25.41
C GLN A 947 -28.46 -30.28 -24.97
N GLU A 948 -28.42 -30.58 -23.67
CA GLU A 948 -29.02 -31.79 -23.09
C GLU A 948 -30.55 -31.85 -23.25
N GLN A 949 -31.22 -30.70 -23.35
CA GLN A 949 -32.65 -30.64 -23.64
C GLN A 949 -32.90 -30.85 -25.14
N LEU A 950 -32.05 -30.28 -25.99
CA LEU A 950 -32.14 -30.41 -27.44
C LEU A 950 -31.85 -31.85 -27.90
N SER A 951 -30.89 -32.55 -27.28
CA SER A 951 -30.58 -33.95 -27.61
C SER A 951 -31.72 -34.93 -27.33
N ARG A 952 -32.74 -34.50 -26.56
CA ARG A 952 -33.96 -35.28 -26.30
C ARG A 952 -35.00 -35.13 -27.41
N LEU A 953 -34.80 -34.21 -28.35
CA LEU A 953 -35.54 -34.15 -29.60
C LEU A 953 -35.04 -35.26 -30.53
N LYS A 954 -35.48 -36.49 -30.25
CA LYS A 954 -35.54 -37.53 -31.29
C LYS A 954 -36.77 -37.25 -32.11
N LEU A 955 -36.63 -36.40 -33.12
CA LEU A 955 -37.58 -36.34 -34.21
C LEU A 955 -37.11 -37.43 -35.17
N ASP A 956 -37.86 -38.52 -35.27
CA ASP A 956 -37.84 -39.33 -36.49
C ASP A 956 -38.76 -38.57 -37.45
N TRP A 957 -38.17 -37.88 -38.44
CA TRP A 957 -38.90 -37.04 -39.40
C TRP A 957 -39.47 -37.90 -40.51
#